data_AF-A0AAW8FZL2-F1
#
_entry.id   AF-A0AAW8FZL2-F1
#
_cell.length_a   1.000
_cell.length_b   1.000
_cell.length_c   1.000
_cell.angle_alpha   90.00
_cell.angle_beta   90.00
_cell.angle_gamma   90.00
#
_symmetry.space_group_name_H-M   'P 1'
#
loop_
_entity.id
_entity.type
_entity.pdbx_description
1 polymer ?
#
loop_
_entity_poly.entity_id
_entity_poly.type
_entity_poly.pdbx_seq_one_letter_code
_entity_poly.pdbx_strand_id
1 'polypeptide(L)'
;MSTKKVFRTFGFPKVSIVLFLLLMISHACKNASEKSDKIKIGFSQGLGNHPWRQAMNHSMEIQASLHSEVQLSIRKAEGSVQQQIGDIQKMIDNKADIIIISPIDPNSLVPVVEKAFAKKIPVILVDRKINSDKYATYIGADNVEIGKEAAQYIISDSKNLKKIIEIKGDDNSSPTTERSLGFRQTIKNNPNTELIKTFKGLPAEAFRKTLDSLGNQSLYVFAFNDDLAAQAWQVARNIGVENQIKFIGVDGLNTKDGGIQMVLDGKFNATLLYPTGGTEAIETAIKIYNGQIPPKRIKLSTTIIDRFNAEIMRNQFDKIIEQQGVIENQVNAMKKQTELYSSQKELFRWSVVLLILMFCLIAYAIYLIYTIKIKNKQLTLTNERVTIQRNQIETIANELKESNEARVNFFTGLSHEFKTPITLILSSLESLKDTLKSKGTKPSYELELINKNSNRLLRLVDNLLDFRKIENKTFNLRVSKTNIYDFTYGIFRDFENEAKKRNIKFEIHSANKNLELYIDRNLMDKVYFNLLSNAFKFTPDNGKIEITIHEKGNQAVISFKDNGIGIPEKEISNVFEPYFKGSNNRKNSSGIGLHLSRQFVELHLGKIEVSSFQGTEFSISLYKGNKHFNEDQMIQEPSVMDAETLAKEDVFDLVEEGSFMQSQENPGDRYSLLLVEDNSDLSFFLSNKLQTEFDVMVSDGTDAIDKAISEIPDIIVCDVNLPEKNGFEICEILKKDLRTSHIPVILLTALNNKESYLQGLKSGVDLYLTKPFSYPILTQSLRSLLYNREKLRYYYTNNIGRIVDSKSFGSMEQTFVNKLNQIIKTNIDNPDFSVENLADLLNISRIQLYRKIKAMFNVNVSDYINNIRLEQAKSMLQNPGLTISEIAYKTGFSSPNYFSTVFKNKFGVSPNVFKKGFSEENN
;
A
#
# COMPACT_ATOMS: atom_id res chain seq x y z
N MET A 1 -27.69 -28.19 -3.74
CA MET A 1 -27.65 -28.71 -2.35
C MET A 1 -26.32 -29.40 -2.10
N SER A 2 -25.62 -29.33 -0.97
CA SER A 2 -25.50 -28.32 0.09
C SER A 2 -24.34 -28.79 0.99
N THR A 3 -23.10 -28.36 0.75
CA THR A 3 -21.97 -28.52 1.70
C THR A 3 -20.86 -27.47 1.45
N LYS A 4 -21.21 -26.18 1.46
CA LYS A 4 -20.24 -25.06 1.58
C LYS A 4 -20.75 -24.12 2.66
N LYS A 5 -20.48 -24.43 3.94
CA LYS A 5 -20.62 -23.49 5.09
C LYS A 5 -20.19 -24.16 6.41
N VAL A 6 -18.89 -24.24 6.70
CA VAL A 6 -18.40 -24.45 8.10
C VAL A 6 -17.13 -23.65 8.46
N PHE A 7 -16.45 -22.97 7.52
CA PHE A 7 -15.26 -22.16 7.87
C PHE A 7 -15.46 -20.65 7.66
N ARG A 8 -16.40 -20.07 8.41
CA ARG A 8 -16.40 -18.65 8.76
C ARG A 8 -16.93 -18.53 10.18
N THR A 9 -16.29 -17.66 10.97
CA THR A 9 -16.53 -17.34 12.39
C THR A 9 -15.80 -18.20 13.44
N PHE A 10 -14.48 -18.35 13.33
CA PHE A 10 -13.65 -18.40 14.55
C PHE A 10 -13.23 -16.98 14.88
N GLY A 11 -14.15 -16.27 15.54
CA GLY A 11 -13.91 -14.92 16.01
C GLY A 11 -12.86 -14.90 17.11
N PHE A 12 -12.20 -13.75 17.19
CA PHE A 12 -11.31 -13.30 18.25
C PHE A 12 -11.81 -13.39 19.70
N PRO A 13 -13.11 -13.49 20.09
CA PRO A 13 -13.47 -13.38 21.51
C PRO A 13 -13.22 -14.66 22.32
N LYS A 14 -13.03 -15.83 21.69
CA LYS A 14 -12.89 -17.10 22.44
C LYS A 14 -11.54 -17.28 23.14
N VAL A 15 -10.44 -16.75 22.57
CA VAL A 15 -9.12 -16.82 23.23
C VAL A 15 -9.08 -15.91 24.46
N SER A 16 -9.73 -14.75 24.40
CA SER A 16 -9.89 -13.87 25.55
C SER A 16 -10.75 -14.51 26.65
N ILE A 17 -11.83 -15.21 26.28
CA ILE A 17 -12.69 -15.94 27.23
C ILE A 17 -11.92 -17.08 27.91
N VAL A 18 -11.09 -17.84 27.18
CA VAL A 18 -10.28 -18.92 27.77
C VAL A 18 -9.20 -18.37 28.69
N LEU A 19 -8.53 -17.26 28.31
CA LEU A 19 -7.54 -16.60 29.15
C LEU A 19 -8.19 -15.98 30.41
N PHE A 20 -9.39 -15.42 30.27
CA PHE A 20 -10.19 -14.87 31.37
C PHE A 20 -10.73 -15.97 32.30
N LEU A 21 -11.15 -17.12 31.76
CA LEU A 21 -11.52 -18.29 32.54
C LEU A 21 -10.31 -18.87 33.30
N LEU A 22 -9.12 -18.92 32.71
CA LEU A 22 -7.88 -19.33 33.39
C LEU A 22 -7.47 -18.34 34.50
N LEU A 23 -7.67 -17.03 34.29
CA LEU A 23 -7.49 -15.98 35.31
C LEU A 23 -8.53 -16.05 36.43
N MET A 24 -9.76 -16.46 36.12
CA MET A 24 -10.82 -16.67 37.10
C MET A 24 -10.60 -17.95 37.91
N ILE A 25 -10.10 -19.03 37.30
CA ILE A 25 -9.76 -20.28 38.00
C ILE A 25 -8.55 -20.06 38.93
N SER A 26 -7.59 -19.20 38.57
CA SER A 26 -6.48 -18.84 39.46
C SER A 26 -6.90 -17.93 40.63
N HIS A 27 -7.95 -17.11 40.46
CA HIS A 27 -8.57 -16.34 41.56
C HIS A 27 -9.57 -17.15 42.41
N ALA A 28 -10.18 -18.19 41.86
CA ALA A 28 -11.18 -19.01 42.54
C ALA A 28 -10.58 -19.97 43.58
N CYS A 29 -9.26 -20.20 43.54
CA CYS A 29 -8.54 -20.88 44.62
C CYS A 29 -8.03 -19.88 45.68
N LYS A 30 -8.86 -18.92 46.09
CA LYS A 30 -8.72 -18.36 47.44
C LYS A 30 -9.22 -19.43 48.40
N ASN A 31 -8.27 -20.10 49.05
CA ASN A 31 -8.54 -21.05 50.12
C ASN A 31 -9.67 -20.50 50.98
N ALA A 32 -10.76 -21.26 51.08
CA ALA A 32 -11.68 -21.13 52.18
C ALA A 32 -10.80 -21.21 53.44
N SER A 33 -10.53 -20.07 54.07
CA SER A 33 -9.87 -20.07 55.35
C SER A 33 -10.83 -20.82 56.27
N GLU A 34 -10.45 -22.01 56.67
CA GLU A 34 -10.96 -22.59 57.90
C GLU A 34 -10.67 -21.55 58.98
N LYS A 35 -11.66 -20.71 59.27
CA LYS A 35 -11.76 -20.04 60.56
C LYS A 35 -12.03 -21.16 61.55
N SER A 36 -10.98 -21.80 62.05
CA SER A 36 -11.10 -22.45 63.35
C SER A 36 -11.20 -21.29 64.35
N ASP A 37 -12.40 -21.06 64.85
CA ASP A 37 -12.60 -20.11 65.95
C ASP A 37 -11.77 -20.62 67.14
N LYS A 38 -10.68 -19.91 67.45
CA LYS A 38 -9.81 -20.24 68.58
C LYS A 38 -10.60 -20.16 69.89
N ILE A 39 -10.35 -21.10 70.80
CA ILE A 39 -10.89 -21.17 72.15
C ILE A 39 -10.40 -19.95 72.94
N LYS A 40 -11.30 -19.04 73.30
CA LYS A 40 -10.98 -17.81 74.04
C LYS A 40 -11.00 -18.09 75.53
N ILE A 41 -9.82 -18.22 76.12
CA ILE A 41 -9.64 -18.41 77.56
C ILE A 41 -9.21 -17.07 78.18
N GLY A 42 -10.05 -16.51 79.04
CA GLY A 42 -9.72 -15.32 79.82
C GLY A 42 -9.22 -15.70 81.21
N PHE A 43 -8.04 -15.22 81.63
CA PHE A 43 -7.55 -15.40 82.99
C PHE A 43 -7.49 -14.07 83.74
N SER A 44 -8.23 -13.96 84.84
CA SER A 44 -8.22 -12.80 85.74
C SER A 44 -7.43 -13.11 87.01
N GLN A 45 -6.21 -12.59 87.09
CA GLN A 45 -5.29 -12.75 88.22
C GLN A 45 -5.48 -11.60 89.22
N GLY A 46 -5.83 -11.91 90.48
CA GLY A 46 -6.10 -10.90 91.51
C GLY A 46 -4.87 -10.12 91.99
N LEU A 47 -3.72 -10.79 92.11
CA LEU A 47 -2.46 -10.21 92.57
C LEU A 47 -1.40 -10.31 91.46
N GLY A 48 -0.76 -9.19 91.08
CA GLY A 48 0.09 -9.17 89.88
C GLY A 48 1.60 -9.29 90.13
N ASN A 49 2.17 -8.56 91.10
CA ASN A 49 3.63 -8.44 91.28
C ASN A 49 4.32 -9.48 92.19
N HIS A 50 3.68 -10.61 92.52
CA HIS A 50 4.28 -11.65 93.36
C HIS A 50 4.99 -12.74 92.52
N PRO A 51 6.20 -13.21 92.87
CA PRO A 51 6.94 -14.23 92.09
C PRO A 51 6.11 -15.50 91.82
N TRP A 52 5.36 -15.98 92.80
CA TRP A 52 4.44 -17.12 92.65
C TRP A 52 3.39 -16.90 91.54
N ARG A 53 2.86 -15.67 91.42
CA ARG A 53 1.85 -15.30 90.41
C ARG A 53 2.47 -15.22 89.02
N GLN A 54 3.73 -14.76 88.93
CA GLN A 54 4.47 -14.75 87.67
C GLN A 54 4.73 -16.18 87.19
N ALA A 55 5.16 -17.08 88.07
CA ALA A 55 5.33 -18.50 87.75
C ALA A 55 4.01 -19.15 87.28
N MET A 56 2.90 -18.82 87.94
CA MET A 56 1.57 -19.27 87.52
C MET A 56 1.21 -18.76 86.11
N ASN A 57 1.32 -17.45 85.86
CA ASN A 57 1.00 -16.87 84.55
C ASN A 57 1.87 -17.48 83.44
N HIS A 58 3.17 -17.62 83.69
CA HIS A 58 4.11 -18.18 82.73
C HIS A 58 3.78 -19.65 82.40
N SER A 59 3.46 -20.47 83.40
CA SER A 59 3.03 -21.86 83.16
C SER A 59 1.75 -21.95 82.31
N MET A 60 0.81 -21.00 82.47
CA MET A 60 -0.37 -20.92 81.62
C MET A 60 -0.04 -20.50 80.18
N GLU A 61 0.87 -19.54 80.00
CA GLU A 61 1.32 -19.08 78.68
C GLU A 61 2.02 -20.20 77.91
N ILE A 62 2.91 -20.95 78.56
CA ILE A 62 3.57 -22.13 77.96
C ILE A 62 2.51 -23.15 77.57
N GLN A 63 1.63 -23.54 78.49
CA GLN A 63 0.61 -24.55 78.19
C GLN A 63 -0.33 -24.11 77.07
N ALA A 64 -0.76 -22.85 77.04
CA ALA A 64 -1.57 -22.32 75.94
C ALA A 64 -0.80 -22.31 74.61
N SER A 65 0.52 -22.08 74.62
CA SER A 65 1.33 -22.06 73.41
C SER A 65 1.48 -23.43 72.73
N LEU A 66 1.32 -24.51 73.51
CA LEU A 66 1.29 -25.90 73.01
C LEU A 66 0.01 -26.23 72.25
N HIS A 67 -1.05 -25.44 72.42
CA HIS A 67 -2.36 -25.64 71.83
C HIS A 67 -2.68 -24.51 70.85
N SER A 68 -2.47 -24.75 69.55
CA SER A 68 -2.67 -23.76 68.48
C SER A 68 -4.08 -23.17 68.42
N GLU A 69 -5.06 -23.95 68.90
CA GLU A 69 -6.48 -23.65 69.02
C GLU A 69 -6.82 -22.75 70.21
N VAL A 70 -5.91 -22.53 71.17
CA VAL A 70 -6.15 -21.70 72.35
C VAL A 70 -5.71 -20.26 72.13
N GLN A 71 -6.57 -19.34 72.56
CA GLN A 71 -6.26 -17.92 72.71
C GLN A 71 -6.40 -17.53 74.19
N LEU A 72 -5.27 -17.48 74.89
CA LEU A 72 -5.21 -17.06 76.29
C LEU A 72 -5.06 -15.53 76.39
N SER A 73 -5.87 -14.89 77.25
CA SER A 73 -5.69 -13.49 77.63
C SER A 73 -5.60 -13.35 79.14
N ILE A 74 -4.45 -12.93 79.65
CA ILE A 74 -4.21 -12.71 81.10
C ILE A 74 -4.43 -11.23 81.43
N ARG A 75 -5.23 -10.96 82.47
CA ARG A 75 -5.40 -9.63 83.07
C ARG A 75 -4.98 -9.66 84.54
N LYS A 76 -4.19 -8.68 84.95
CA LYS A 76 -3.65 -8.55 86.32
C LYS A 76 -4.35 -7.39 87.02
N ALA A 77 -4.97 -7.66 88.15
CA ALA A 77 -5.74 -6.67 88.91
C ALA A 77 -4.90 -5.91 89.95
N GLU A 78 -3.63 -6.27 90.15
CA GLU A 78 -2.67 -5.60 91.05
C GLU A 78 -3.22 -5.28 92.45
N GLY A 79 -4.01 -6.18 93.03
CA GLY A 79 -4.58 -5.97 94.37
C GLY A 79 -5.88 -5.14 94.39
N SER A 80 -6.42 -4.72 93.25
CA SER A 80 -7.66 -3.92 93.16
C SER A 80 -8.89 -4.80 92.86
N VAL A 81 -9.81 -4.88 93.83
CA VAL A 81 -11.11 -5.55 93.67
C VAL A 81 -11.90 -5.00 92.48
N GLN A 82 -11.98 -3.67 92.36
CA GLN A 82 -12.74 -3.00 91.31
C GLN A 82 -12.15 -3.29 89.92
N GLN A 83 -10.82 -3.32 89.81
CA GLN A 83 -10.14 -3.68 88.57
C GLN A 83 -10.42 -5.15 88.21
N GLN A 84 -10.36 -6.07 89.18
CA GLN A 84 -10.63 -7.48 88.92
C GLN A 84 -12.07 -7.72 88.45
N ILE A 85 -13.05 -7.04 89.05
CA ILE A 85 -14.45 -7.07 88.58
C ILE A 85 -14.54 -6.57 87.15
N GLY A 86 -13.89 -5.44 86.83
CA GLY A 86 -13.86 -4.86 85.48
C GLY A 86 -13.20 -5.80 84.45
N ASP A 87 -12.14 -6.51 84.84
CA ASP A 87 -11.46 -7.47 83.97
C ASP A 87 -12.34 -8.68 83.64
N ILE A 88 -13.02 -9.24 84.64
CA ILE A 88 -13.97 -10.35 84.44
C ILE A 88 -15.16 -9.87 83.60
N GLN A 89 -15.67 -8.66 83.84
CA GLN A 89 -16.76 -8.10 83.05
C GLN A 89 -16.38 -7.95 81.57
N LYS A 90 -15.16 -7.46 81.27
CA LYS A 90 -14.63 -7.40 79.91
C LYS A 90 -14.53 -8.77 79.25
N MET A 91 -14.14 -9.80 79.99
CA MET A 91 -14.07 -11.18 79.47
C MET A 91 -15.46 -11.72 79.12
N ILE A 92 -16.46 -11.44 79.97
CA ILE A 92 -17.87 -11.77 79.72
C ILE A 92 -18.37 -11.05 78.46
N ASP A 93 -18.09 -9.75 78.32
CA ASP A 93 -18.59 -8.93 77.21
C ASP A 93 -17.91 -9.29 75.88
N ASN A 94 -16.64 -9.69 75.93
CA ASN A 94 -15.90 -10.22 74.78
C ASN A 94 -16.28 -11.66 74.40
N LYS A 95 -17.26 -12.26 75.09
CA LYS A 95 -17.69 -13.66 74.90
C LYS A 95 -16.52 -14.63 75.00
N ALA A 96 -15.76 -14.56 76.09
CA ALA A 96 -14.80 -15.61 76.41
C ALA A 96 -15.53 -16.95 76.54
N ASP A 97 -14.93 -18.01 75.99
CA ASP A 97 -15.49 -19.36 76.07
C ASP A 97 -15.34 -19.91 77.49
N ILE A 98 -14.23 -19.58 78.16
CA ILE A 98 -13.94 -19.99 79.55
C ILE A 98 -13.25 -18.84 80.29
N ILE A 99 -13.60 -18.66 81.56
CA ILE A 99 -12.97 -17.68 82.44
C ILE A 99 -12.28 -18.40 83.60
N ILE A 100 -10.98 -18.17 83.75
CA ILE A 100 -10.17 -18.61 84.89
C ILE A 100 -10.01 -17.42 85.83
N ILE A 101 -10.15 -17.62 87.15
CA ILE A 101 -10.09 -16.53 88.14
C ILE A 101 -9.27 -16.99 89.34
N SER A 102 -8.30 -16.17 89.72
CA SER A 102 -7.69 -16.22 91.06
C SER A 102 -8.25 -15.06 91.89
N PRO A 103 -9.31 -15.29 92.69
CA PRO A 103 -10.07 -14.21 93.30
C PRO A 103 -9.28 -13.50 94.40
N ILE A 104 -9.24 -12.16 94.38
CA ILE A 104 -8.58 -11.39 95.43
C ILE A 104 -9.29 -11.51 96.79
N ASP A 105 -10.62 -11.46 96.78
CA ASP A 105 -11.49 -11.46 97.95
C ASP A 105 -12.64 -12.48 97.75
N PRO A 106 -12.96 -13.30 98.77
CA PRO A 106 -13.94 -14.38 98.62
C PRO A 106 -15.39 -13.91 98.46
N ASN A 107 -15.74 -12.67 98.81
CA ASN A 107 -17.13 -12.18 98.76
C ASN A 107 -17.37 -11.21 97.60
N SER A 108 -16.42 -10.30 97.35
CA SER A 108 -16.60 -9.15 96.47
C SER A 108 -16.77 -9.53 94.99
N LEU A 109 -16.26 -10.71 94.59
CA LEU A 109 -16.32 -11.20 93.22
C LEU A 109 -17.55 -12.09 92.95
N VAL A 110 -18.30 -12.49 93.98
CA VAL A 110 -19.45 -13.39 93.82
C VAL A 110 -20.44 -12.86 92.76
N PRO A 111 -20.89 -11.59 92.79
CA PRO A 111 -21.88 -11.11 91.81
C PRO A 111 -21.42 -11.21 90.35
N VAL A 112 -20.14 -10.94 90.06
CA VAL A 112 -19.61 -10.99 88.69
C VAL A 112 -19.36 -12.42 88.22
N VAL A 113 -18.96 -13.32 89.13
CA VAL A 113 -18.81 -14.75 88.84
C VAL A 113 -20.17 -15.39 88.56
N GLU A 114 -21.18 -15.10 89.39
CA GLU A 114 -22.54 -15.60 89.16
C GLU A 114 -23.15 -15.07 87.85
N LYS A 115 -22.77 -13.85 87.44
CA LYS A 115 -23.15 -13.29 86.13
C LYS A 115 -22.52 -14.04 84.97
N ALA A 116 -21.24 -14.44 85.06
CA ALA A 116 -20.61 -15.31 84.06
C ALA A 116 -21.31 -16.67 83.99
N PHE A 117 -21.59 -17.27 85.15
CA PHE A 117 -22.30 -18.54 85.27
C PHE A 117 -23.71 -18.48 84.66
N ALA A 118 -24.48 -17.42 84.93
CA ALA A 118 -25.81 -17.19 84.35
C ALA A 118 -25.78 -17.05 82.82
N LYS A 119 -24.69 -16.52 82.26
CA LYS A 119 -24.43 -16.48 80.81
C LYS A 119 -23.90 -17.79 80.24
N LYS A 120 -23.86 -18.87 81.03
CA LYS A 120 -23.33 -20.20 80.68
C LYS A 120 -21.84 -20.19 80.30
N ILE A 121 -21.08 -19.23 80.80
CA ILE A 121 -19.62 -19.22 80.66
C ILE A 121 -19.03 -20.01 81.84
N PRO A 122 -18.34 -21.14 81.61
CA PRO A 122 -17.70 -21.90 82.68
C PRO A 122 -16.61 -21.07 83.37
N VAL A 123 -16.67 -21.04 84.71
CA VAL A 123 -15.68 -20.35 85.54
C VAL A 123 -14.83 -21.36 86.29
N ILE A 124 -13.51 -21.30 86.10
CA ILE A 124 -12.52 -22.07 86.85
C ILE A 124 -11.93 -21.17 87.93
N LEU A 125 -12.02 -21.57 89.19
CA LEU A 125 -11.34 -20.89 90.29
C LEU A 125 -9.97 -21.55 90.51
N VAL A 126 -8.91 -20.76 90.66
CA VAL A 126 -7.57 -21.28 90.91
C VAL A 126 -6.96 -20.62 92.13
N ASP A 127 -6.34 -21.43 93.00
CA ASP A 127 -5.66 -21.06 94.25
C ASP A 127 -6.56 -20.44 95.35
N ARG A 128 -7.36 -19.42 95.02
CA ARG A 128 -8.29 -18.78 95.96
C ARG A 128 -9.75 -19.15 95.62
N LYS A 129 -10.60 -19.21 96.65
CA LYS A 129 -12.03 -19.53 96.52
C LYS A 129 -12.91 -18.29 96.69
N ILE A 130 -14.15 -18.40 96.22
CA ILE A 130 -15.24 -17.47 96.52
C ILE A 130 -16.29 -18.16 97.40
N ASN A 131 -17.10 -17.39 98.12
CA ASN A 131 -18.19 -17.88 98.96
C ASN A 131 -19.49 -18.11 98.14
N SER A 132 -19.39 -18.90 97.07
CA SER A 132 -20.53 -19.35 96.25
C SER A 132 -20.16 -20.64 95.52
N ASP A 133 -21.11 -21.55 95.34
CA ASP A 133 -20.92 -22.79 94.59
C ASP A 133 -21.10 -22.63 93.08
N LYS A 134 -21.39 -21.43 92.59
CA LYS A 134 -21.69 -21.16 91.16
C LYS A 134 -20.43 -20.96 90.31
N TYR A 135 -19.62 -22.00 90.21
CA TYR A 135 -18.45 -22.11 89.35
C TYR A 135 -18.30 -23.55 88.83
N ALA A 136 -17.54 -23.77 87.76
CA ALA A 136 -17.38 -25.08 87.14
C ALA A 136 -16.49 -26.01 87.97
N THR A 137 -15.28 -25.58 88.30
CA THR A 137 -14.33 -26.34 89.13
C THR A 137 -13.36 -25.41 89.87
N TYR A 138 -12.79 -25.90 90.95
CA TYR A 138 -11.73 -25.24 91.71
C TYR A 138 -10.44 -26.06 91.63
N ILE A 139 -9.33 -25.42 91.29
CA ILE A 139 -8.01 -26.01 91.18
C ILE A 139 -7.11 -25.38 92.24
N GLY A 140 -6.52 -26.19 93.11
CA GLY A 140 -5.59 -25.68 94.10
C GLY A 140 -5.18 -26.75 95.09
N ALA A 141 -4.07 -26.51 95.80
CA ALA A 141 -3.68 -27.39 96.89
C ALA A 141 -4.63 -27.25 98.09
N ASP A 142 -4.62 -28.27 98.94
CA ASP A 142 -5.43 -28.28 100.15
C ASP A 142 -4.74 -27.47 101.24
N ASN A 143 -5.19 -26.23 101.43
CA ASN A 143 -4.59 -25.33 102.40
C ASN A 143 -4.79 -25.81 103.86
N VAL A 144 -5.83 -26.60 104.14
CA VAL A 144 -5.99 -27.24 105.46
C VAL A 144 -4.92 -28.31 105.65
N GLU A 145 -4.65 -29.13 104.63
CA GLU A 145 -3.58 -30.12 104.65
C GLU A 145 -2.20 -29.47 104.81
N ILE A 146 -1.90 -28.38 104.09
CA ILE A 146 -0.66 -27.61 104.27
C ILE A 146 -0.48 -27.17 105.73
N GLY A 147 -1.54 -26.63 106.34
CA GLY A 147 -1.51 -26.29 107.77
C GLY A 147 -1.24 -27.51 108.66
N LYS A 148 -1.84 -28.65 108.37
CA LYS A 148 -1.63 -29.90 109.11
C LYS A 148 -0.19 -30.42 108.95
N GLU A 149 0.34 -30.46 107.74
CA GLU A 149 1.70 -30.91 107.44
C GLU A 149 2.75 -30.02 108.11
N ALA A 150 2.55 -28.69 108.09
CA ALA A 150 3.43 -27.75 108.80
C ALA A 150 3.42 -28.01 110.32
N ALA A 151 2.26 -28.27 110.91
CA ALA A 151 2.14 -28.62 112.32
C ALA A 151 2.79 -29.99 112.62
N GLN A 152 2.59 -30.99 111.77
CA GLN A 152 3.20 -32.32 111.92
C GLN A 152 4.73 -32.26 111.83
N TYR A 153 5.28 -31.45 110.94
CA TYR A 153 6.72 -31.19 110.84
C TYR A 153 7.30 -30.58 112.12
N ILE A 154 6.58 -29.63 112.75
CA ILE A 154 7.00 -29.06 114.03
C ILE A 154 6.91 -30.09 115.17
N ILE A 155 5.84 -30.89 115.16
CA ILE A 155 5.60 -31.93 116.18
C ILE A 155 6.64 -33.04 116.12
N SER A 156 7.09 -33.45 114.93
CA SER A 156 8.04 -34.55 114.74
C SER A 156 9.46 -34.24 115.25
N ASP A 157 9.76 -32.97 115.52
CA ASP A 157 11.03 -32.57 116.11
C ASP A 157 11.20 -33.10 117.54
N SER A 158 12.40 -33.53 117.93
CA SER A 158 12.65 -34.29 119.17
C SER A 158 12.59 -33.48 120.48
N LYS A 159 12.27 -32.19 120.42
CA LYS A 159 12.28 -31.28 121.60
C LYS A 159 11.02 -31.43 122.47
N ASN A 160 11.20 -31.33 123.80
CA ASN A 160 10.15 -31.59 124.81
C ASN A 160 8.99 -30.58 124.81
N LEU A 161 9.24 -29.28 124.68
CA LEU A 161 8.19 -28.25 124.55
C LEU A 161 8.48 -27.35 123.34
N LYS A 162 7.54 -27.28 122.40
CA LYS A 162 7.64 -26.47 121.17
C LYS A 162 6.79 -25.22 121.30
N LYS A 163 7.44 -24.06 121.35
CA LYS A 163 6.75 -22.75 121.36
C LYS A 163 6.62 -22.24 119.94
N ILE A 164 5.40 -21.89 119.55
CA ILE A 164 5.07 -21.63 118.15
C ILE A 164 4.55 -20.21 118.00
N ILE A 165 5.05 -19.51 116.98
CA ILE A 165 4.49 -18.25 116.47
C ILE A 165 3.90 -18.52 115.10
N GLU A 166 2.63 -18.18 114.93
CA GLU A 166 1.92 -18.27 113.65
C GLU A 166 1.87 -16.89 112.99
N ILE A 167 2.36 -16.77 111.75
CA ILE A 167 2.37 -15.53 110.97
C ILE A 167 1.47 -15.71 109.76
N LYS A 168 0.28 -15.10 109.85
CA LYS A 168 -0.75 -15.17 108.81
C LYS A 168 -0.50 -14.13 107.72
N GLY A 169 -1.08 -14.36 106.54
CA GLY A 169 -1.30 -13.28 105.58
C GLY A 169 -2.07 -12.12 106.22
N ASP A 170 -1.88 -10.91 105.69
CA ASP A 170 -2.65 -9.73 106.06
C ASP A 170 -4.04 -9.69 105.41
N ASP A 171 -4.33 -10.64 104.50
CA ASP A 171 -5.60 -10.82 103.83
C ASP A 171 -6.57 -11.78 104.57
N ASN A 172 -7.86 -11.70 104.22
CA ASN A 172 -8.89 -12.64 104.66
C ASN A 172 -9.13 -13.75 103.62
N SER A 173 -8.09 -14.14 102.89
CA SER A 173 -8.22 -15.13 101.80
C SER A 173 -8.50 -16.54 102.32
N SER A 174 -9.03 -17.41 101.44
CA SER A 174 -9.28 -18.81 101.78
C SER A 174 -7.99 -19.56 102.20
N PRO A 175 -6.82 -19.38 101.55
CA PRO A 175 -5.58 -20.00 102.02
C PRO A 175 -5.20 -19.59 103.45
N THR A 176 -5.29 -18.30 103.78
CA THR A 176 -4.98 -17.79 105.13
C THR A 176 -5.88 -18.43 106.19
N THR A 177 -7.18 -18.56 105.91
CA THR A 177 -8.11 -19.16 106.88
C THR A 177 -7.91 -20.66 107.02
N GLU A 178 -7.77 -21.38 105.90
CA GLU A 178 -7.65 -22.84 105.84
C GLU A 178 -6.32 -23.34 106.43
N ARG A 179 -5.19 -22.69 106.14
CA ARG A 179 -3.87 -23.03 106.73
C ARG A 179 -3.89 -22.91 108.24
N SER A 180 -4.47 -21.82 108.77
CA SER A 180 -4.59 -21.63 110.21
C SER A 180 -5.48 -22.68 110.87
N LEU A 181 -6.60 -23.02 110.24
CA LEU A 181 -7.51 -24.04 110.75
C LEU A 181 -6.81 -25.40 110.87
N GLY A 182 -6.17 -25.85 109.79
CA GLY A 182 -5.45 -27.13 109.77
C GLY A 182 -4.29 -27.18 110.75
N PHE A 183 -3.52 -26.09 110.83
CA PHE A 183 -2.41 -25.96 111.76
C PHE A 183 -2.86 -26.02 113.22
N ARG A 184 -3.85 -25.19 113.59
CA ARG A 184 -4.35 -25.09 114.97
C ARG A 184 -5.02 -26.37 115.46
N GLN A 185 -5.79 -27.04 114.58
CA GLN A 185 -6.40 -28.33 114.92
C GLN A 185 -5.35 -29.38 115.28
N THR A 186 -4.23 -29.41 114.55
CA THR A 186 -3.16 -30.39 114.76
C THR A 186 -2.34 -30.10 116.01
N ILE A 187 -1.94 -28.85 116.25
CA ILE A 187 -1.15 -28.50 117.44
C ILE A 187 -1.98 -28.60 118.73
N LYS A 188 -3.28 -28.25 118.71
CA LYS A 188 -4.15 -28.35 119.90
C LYS A 188 -4.27 -29.78 120.41
N ASN A 189 -4.14 -30.77 119.52
CA ASN A 189 -4.20 -32.18 119.87
C ASN A 189 -2.88 -32.72 120.42
N ASN A 190 -1.82 -31.90 120.55
CA ASN A 190 -0.51 -32.32 121.05
C ASN A 190 -0.12 -31.55 122.34
N PRO A 191 0.06 -32.24 123.48
CA PRO A 191 0.35 -31.59 124.77
C PRO A 191 1.74 -30.94 124.84
N ASN A 192 2.64 -31.25 123.90
CA ASN A 192 4.02 -30.74 123.87
C ASN A 192 4.19 -29.51 122.96
N THR A 193 3.08 -28.87 122.55
CA THR A 193 3.09 -27.67 121.70
C THR A 193 2.31 -26.53 122.35
N GLU A 194 2.84 -25.31 122.27
CA GLU A 194 2.22 -24.10 122.81
C GLU A 194 2.23 -22.99 121.75
N LEU A 195 1.04 -22.51 121.35
CA LEU A 195 0.92 -21.36 120.44
C LEU A 195 1.04 -20.06 121.24
N ILE A 196 2.18 -19.39 121.13
CA ILE A 196 2.51 -18.19 121.90
C ILE A 196 1.80 -16.94 121.35
N LYS A 197 1.88 -16.76 120.03
CA LYS A 197 1.32 -15.57 119.38
C LYS A 197 0.93 -15.87 117.95
N THR A 198 -0.08 -15.14 117.50
CA THR A 198 -0.47 -15.07 116.09
C THR A 198 -0.33 -13.62 115.61
N PHE A 199 0.35 -13.44 114.48
CA PHE A 199 0.43 -12.17 113.77
C PHE A 199 -0.42 -12.21 112.50
N LYS A 200 -1.02 -11.06 112.14
CA LYS A 200 -1.58 -10.81 110.80
C LYS A 200 -0.57 -9.94 110.05
N GLY A 201 -0.05 -10.43 108.94
CA GLY A 201 1.18 -9.91 108.34
C GLY A 201 2.36 -10.00 109.31
N LEU A 202 3.46 -9.29 108.99
CA LEU A 202 4.63 -9.20 109.87
C LEU A 202 4.84 -7.76 110.39
N PRO A 203 4.24 -7.38 111.53
CA PRO A 203 4.57 -6.14 112.21
C PRO A 203 5.94 -6.27 112.88
N ALA A 204 7.01 -5.85 112.18
CA ALA A 204 8.40 -6.11 112.56
C ALA A 204 8.73 -5.76 114.02
N GLU A 205 8.25 -4.61 114.53
CA GLU A 205 8.51 -4.17 115.91
C GLU A 205 7.79 -5.03 116.96
N ALA A 206 6.53 -5.40 116.70
CA ALA A 206 5.76 -6.25 117.61
C ALA A 206 6.25 -7.71 117.60
N PHE A 207 6.70 -8.19 116.44
CA PHE A 207 7.34 -9.49 116.30
C PHE A 207 8.67 -9.51 117.08
N ARG A 208 9.53 -8.50 116.91
CA ARG A 208 10.77 -8.34 117.67
C ARG A 208 10.54 -8.34 119.18
N LYS A 209 9.61 -7.52 119.69
CA LYS A 209 9.24 -7.49 121.12
C LYS A 209 8.81 -8.86 121.65
N THR A 210 8.14 -9.65 120.82
CA THR A 210 7.72 -11.01 121.18
C THR A 210 8.92 -11.95 121.26
N LEU A 211 9.87 -11.87 120.30
CA LEU A 211 11.11 -12.64 120.36
C LEU A 211 11.94 -12.30 121.60
N ASP A 212 12.11 -11.00 121.91
CA ASP A 212 12.84 -10.53 123.09
C ASP A 212 12.25 -11.08 124.41
N SER A 213 10.92 -11.25 124.47
CA SER A 213 10.23 -11.78 125.67
C SER A 213 10.38 -13.29 125.89
N LEU A 214 10.77 -14.05 124.87
CA LEU A 214 10.79 -15.53 124.92
C LEU A 214 12.19 -16.11 125.20
N GLY A 215 13.27 -15.37 124.91
CA GLY A 215 14.65 -15.79 125.16
C GLY A 215 15.06 -17.09 124.42
N ASN A 216 16.01 -17.85 124.98
CA ASN A 216 16.62 -19.08 124.41
C ASN A 216 15.69 -20.33 124.41
N GLN A 217 14.41 -20.17 124.13
CA GLN A 217 13.44 -21.28 124.12
C GLN A 217 13.37 -21.96 122.74
N SER A 218 12.82 -23.17 122.69
CA SER A 218 12.61 -23.90 121.43
C SER A 218 11.47 -23.27 120.63
N LEU A 219 11.82 -22.27 119.82
CA LEU A 219 10.89 -21.44 119.08
C LEU A 219 10.74 -21.91 117.63
N TYR A 220 9.50 -21.93 117.16
CA TYR A 220 9.14 -22.26 115.79
C TYR A 220 8.28 -21.14 115.22
N VAL A 221 8.59 -20.70 114.02
CA VAL A 221 7.83 -19.71 113.28
C VAL A 221 7.21 -20.41 112.09
N PHE A 222 5.88 -20.50 112.07
CA PHE A 222 5.14 -20.93 110.89
C PHE A 222 4.57 -19.70 110.19
N ALA A 223 5.13 -19.37 109.04
CA ALA A 223 4.69 -18.26 108.19
C ALA A 223 3.94 -18.79 106.97
N PHE A 224 2.83 -18.14 106.63
CA PHE A 224 1.92 -18.64 105.61
C PHE A 224 2.40 -18.44 104.18
N ASN A 225 3.51 -17.74 103.95
CA ASN A 225 4.23 -17.80 102.70
C ASN A 225 5.75 -17.62 102.93
N ASP A 226 6.55 -17.93 101.91
CA ASP A 226 8.01 -17.81 101.97
C ASP A 226 8.46 -16.35 102.16
N ASP A 227 7.73 -15.38 101.62
CA ASP A 227 8.02 -13.95 101.79
C ASP A 227 7.91 -13.50 103.26
N LEU A 228 6.85 -13.89 103.96
CA LEU A 228 6.65 -13.62 105.38
C LEU A 228 7.67 -14.38 106.23
N ALA A 229 8.01 -15.61 105.84
CA ALA A 229 9.06 -16.39 106.51
C ALA A 229 10.43 -15.69 106.38
N ALA A 230 10.75 -15.16 105.19
CA ALA A 230 12.01 -14.47 104.92
C ALA A 230 12.09 -13.16 105.70
N GLN A 231 10.99 -12.39 105.74
CA GLN A 231 10.92 -11.17 106.54
C GLN A 231 11.06 -11.48 108.04
N ALA A 232 10.41 -12.55 108.55
CA ALA A 232 10.51 -12.95 109.95
C ALA A 232 11.94 -13.39 110.30
N TRP A 233 12.59 -14.15 109.42
CA TRP A 233 13.99 -14.54 109.54
C TRP A 233 14.91 -13.32 109.56
N GLN A 234 14.68 -12.34 108.70
CA GLN A 234 15.47 -11.10 108.66
C GLN A 234 15.33 -10.30 109.96
N VAL A 235 14.13 -10.21 110.53
CA VAL A 235 13.93 -9.54 111.84
C VAL A 235 14.67 -10.29 112.95
N ALA A 236 14.63 -11.63 112.97
CA ALA A 236 15.37 -12.44 113.94
C ALA A 236 16.90 -12.30 113.78
N ARG A 237 17.38 -12.22 112.53
CA ARG A 237 18.81 -12.01 112.22
C ARG A 237 19.30 -10.64 112.68
N ASN A 238 18.49 -9.60 112.53
CA ASN A 238 18.84 -8.25 112.97
C ASN A 238 19.04 -8.15 114.50
N ILE A 239 18.51 -9.10 115.27
CA ILE A 239 18.71 -9.19 116.73
C ILE A 239 19.59 -10.37 117.17
N GLY A 240 20.11 -11.17 116.21
CA GLY A 240 21.07 -12.26 116.46
C GLY A 240 20.50 -13.55 117.05
N VAL A 241 19.20 -13.82 116.88
CA VAL A 241 18.53 -15.01 117.44
C VAL A 241 18.07 -16.02 116.38
N GLU A 242 18.40 -15.79 115.11
CA GLU A 242 17.92 -16.57 113.97
C GLU A 242 18.24 -18.07 114.07
N ASN A 243 19.41 -18.44 114.62
CA ASN A 243 19.83 -19.84 114.76
C ASN A 243 19.10 -20.59 115.87
N GLN A 244 18.34 -19.88 116.71
CA GLN A 244 17.57 -20.47 117.81
C GLN A 244 16.12 -20.77 117.41
N ILE A 245 15.69 -20.21 116.28
CA ILE A 245 14.31 -20.28 115.79
C ILE A 245 14.27 -21.20 114.58
N LYS A 246 13.29 -22.11 114.54
CA LYS A 246 13.02 -22.87 113.32
C LYS A 246 11.97 -22.17 112.46
N PHE A 247 12.31 -21.83 111.22
CA PHE A 247 11.42 -21.16 110.28
C PHE A 247 10.80 -22.16 109.30
N ILE A 248 9.47 -22.13 109.20
CA ILE A 248 8.68 -22.94 108.28
C ILE A 248 7.88 -21.99 107.38
N GLY A 249 8.19 -22.00 106.09
CA GLY A 249 7.48 -21.24 105.05
C GLY A 249 6.47 -22.07 104.27
N VAL A 250 5.81 -21.44 103.31
CA VAL A 250 4.90 -22.07 102.33
C VAL A 250 5.11 -21.37 101.00
N ASP A 251 5.24 -22.13 99.92
CA ASP A 251 5.20 -21.78 98.50
C ASP A 251 6.18 -22.70 97.77
N GLY A 252 7.41 -22.80 98.29
CA GLY A 252 8.42 -23.74 97.79
C GLY A 252 8.86 -23.42 96.37
N LEU A 253 8.99 -22.14 96.02
CA LEU A 253 9.42 -21.71 94.69
C LEU A 253 10.91 -22.00 94.46
N ASN A 254 11.23 -22.50 93.26
CA ASN A 254 12.60 -22.68 92.78
C ASN A 254 13.13 -21.39 92.13
N THR A 255 13.41 -20.38 92.96
CA THR A 255 14.04 -19.12 92.52
C THR A 255 15.16 -18.73 93.48
N LYS A 256 16.00 -17.77 93.09
CA LYS A 256 17.13 -17.30 93.91
C LYS A 256 16.73 -16.86 95.33
N ASP A 257 15.53 -16.29 95.47
CA ASP A 257 14.99 -15.82 96.76
C ASP A 257 13.78 -16.66 97.21
N GLY A 258 13.51 -17.80 96.56
CA GLY A 258 12.37 -18.66 96.85
C GLY A 258 12.62 -19.64 98.00
N GLY A 259 11.55 -20.26 98.51
CA GLY A 259 11.64 -21.14 99.69
C GLY A 259 12.62 -22.29 99.58
N ILE A 260 12.80 -22.89 98.40
CA ILE A 260 13.76 -23.99 98.22
C ILE A 260 15.19 -23.47 98.45
N GLN A 261 15.53 -22.32 97.87
CA GLN A 261 16.84 -21.71 98.07
C GLN A 261 17.02 -21.23 99.52
N MET A 262 15.97 -20.72 100.17
CA MET A 262 16.01 -20.35 101.59
C MET A 262 16.27 -21.55 102.51
N VAL A 263 15.79 -22.75 102.15
CA VAL A 263 16.10 -24.01 102.86
C VAL A 263 17.55 -24.43 102.60
N LEU A 264 18.01 -24.39 101.35
CA LEU A 264 19.41 -24.72 100.98
C LEU A 264 20.43 -23.77 101.62
N ASP A 265 20.09 -22.48 101.74
CA ASP A 265 20.89 -21.46 102.42
C ASP A 265 20.89 -21.63 103.95
N GLY A 266 20.10 -22.56 104.49
CA GLY A 266 19.94 -22.78 105.93
C GLY A 266 19.15 -21.69 106.66
N LYS A 267 18.45 -20.80 105.93
CA LYS A 267 17.60 -19.74 106.50
C LYS A 267 16.27 -20.31 106.98
N PHE A 268 15.67 -21.21 106.20
CA PHE A 268 14.47 -21.95 106.57
C PHE A 268 14.82 -23.40 106.94
N ASN A 269 14.06 -23.95 107.87
CA ASN A 269 14.16 -25.39 108.18
C ASN A 269 13.32 -26.22 107.22
N ALA A 270 12.18 -25.67 106.81
CA ALA A 270 11.34 -26.25 105.79
C ALA A 270 10.51 -25.17 105.08
N THR A 271 10.06 -25.50 103.87
CA THR A 271 8.96 -24.81 103.19
C THR A 271 8.00 -25.86 102.64
N LEU A 272 6.70 -25.58 102.61
CA LEU A 272 5.72 -26.47 102.00
C LEU A 272 5.48 -26.06 100.55
N LEU A 273 5.62 -27.02 99.62
CA LEU A 273 5.35 -26.79 98.20
C LEU A 273 3.88 -26.42 97.99
N TYR A 274 3.64 -25.23 97.45
CA TYR A 274 2.33 -24.80 96.99
C TYR A 274 2.35 -24.66 95.46
N PRO A 275 1.89 -25.68 94.72
CA PRO A 275 1.94 -25.67 93.26
C PRO A 275 1.06 -24.57 92.67
N THR A 276 1.51 -23.96 91.57
CA THR A 276 0.85 -22.81 90.93
C THR A 276 -0.49 -23.15 90.27
N GLY A 277 -0.66 -24.38 89.78
CA GLY A 277 -1.88 -24.86 89.14
C GLY A 277 -2.16 -24.28 87.75
N GLY A 278 -1.20 -23.56 87.15
CA GLY A 278 -1.42 -22.88 85.87
C GLY A 278 -1.58 -23.84 84.70
N THR A 279 -0.74 -24.87 84.61
CA THR A 279 -0.83 -25.93 83.59
C THR A 279 -2.17 -26.66 83.65
N GLU A 280 -2.56 -27.12 84.85
CA GLU A 280 -3.81 -27.83 85.07
C GLU A 280 -5.04 -26.98 84.76
N ALA A 281 -4.96 -25.66 84.97
CA ALA A 281 -6.05 -24.74 84.66
C ALA A 281 -6.29 -24.60 83.15
N ILE A 282 -5.23 -24.51 82.33
CA ILE A 282 -5.38 -24.46 80.87
C ILE A 282 -5.86 -25.81 80.32
N GLU A 283 -5.31 -26.93 80.79
CA GLU A 283 -5.79 -28.25 80.38
C GLU A 283 -7.26 -28.47 80.74
N THR A 284 -7.65 -28.08 81.95
CA THR A 284 -9.03 -28.22 82.41
C THR A 284 -9.96 -27.32 81.61
N ALA A 285 -9.53 -26.11 81.24
CA ALA A 285 -10.28 -25.25 80.35
C ALA A 285 -10.51 -25.92 78.98
N ILE A 286 -9.46 -26.47 78.35
CA ILE A 286 -9.61 -27.18 77.07
C ILE A 286 -10.58 -28.37 77.20
N LYS A 287 -10.48 -29.15 78.30
CA LYS A 287 -11.39 -30.27 78.58
C LYS A 287 -12.85 -29.82 78.72
N ILE A 288 -13.11 -28.73 79.46
CA ILE A 288 -14.45 -28.15 79.61
C ILE A 288 -15.00 -27.68 78.25
N TYR A 289 -14.19 -27.01 77.44
CA TYR A 289 -14.61 -26.54 76.12
C TYR A 289 -15.02 -27.72 75.21
N ASN A 290 -14.29 -28.83 75.30
CA ASN A 290 -14.58 -30.07 74.58
C ASN A 290 -15.73 -30.89 75.18
N GLY A 291 -16.48 -30.35 76.14
CA GLY A 291 -17.68 -30.97 76.72
C GLY A 291 -17.42 -31.96 77.87
N GLN A 292 -16.19 -32.04 78.39
CA GLN A 292 -15.89 -32.88 79.56
C GLN A 292 -16.28 -32.16 80.84
N ILE A 293 -16.90 -32.89 81.79
CA ILE A 293 -17.30 -32.36 83.09
C ILE A 293 -16.18 -32.65 84.11
N PRO A 294 -15.41 -31.65 84.55
CA PRO A 294 -14.36 -31.87 85.55
C PRO A 294 -14.97 -32.13 86.94
N PRO A 295 -14.24 -32.77 87.85
CA PRO A 295 -14.64 -32.83 89.25
C PRO A 295 -14.75 -31.42 89.82
N LYS A 296 -15.64 -31.21 90.81
CA LYS A 296 -15.87 -29.90 91.44
C LYS A 296 -14.62 -29.29 92.07
N ARG A 297 -13.66 -30.15 92.45
CA ARG A 297 -12.36 -29.79 93.02
C ARG A 297 -11.28 -30.67 92.42
N ILE A 298 -10.24 -30.06 91.84
CA ILE A 298 -8.98 -30.69 91.44
C ILE A 298 -7.95 -30.34 92.52
N LYS A 299 -7.58 -31.35 93.32
CA LYS A 299 -6.61 -31.19 94.41
C LYS A 299 -5.19 -31.28 93.84
N LEU A 300 -4.41 -30.23 94.02
CA LEU A 300 -2.97 -30.27 93.74
C LEU A 300 -2.23 -30.80 94.97
N SER A 301 -1.24 -31.67 94.76
CA SER A 301 -0.46 -32.26 95.84
C SER A 301 0.53 -31.26 96.43
N THR A 302 0.67 -31.26 97.75
CA THR A 302 1.71 -30.52 98.49
C THR A 302 2.73 -31.50 99.05
N THR A 303 3.93 -31.01 99.34
CA THR A 303 4.98 -31.80 100.02
C THR A 303 5.85 -30.88 100.86
N ILE A 304 6.44 -31.39 101.93
CA ILE A 304 7.41 -30.66 102.75
C ILE A 304 8.75 -30.70 102.02
N ILE A 305 9.36 -29.53 101.84
CA ILE A 305 10.71 -29.36 101.33
C ILE A 305 11.60 -28.92 102.49
N ASP A 306 12.53 -29.78 102.90
CA ASP A 306 13.50 -29.51 103.95
C ASP A 306 14.93 -29.84 103.47
N ARG A 307 15.92 -29.72 104.35
CA ARG A 307 17.33 -29.97 104.00
C ARG A 307 17.61 -31.38 103.43
N PHE A 308 16.75 -32.37 103.66
CA PHE A 308 16.98 -33.74 103.20
C PHE A 308 16.54 -33.94 101.74
N ASN A 309 15.60 -33.14 101.23
CA ASN A 309 15.09 -33.28 99.87
C ASN A 309 15.22 -32.02 99.00
N ALA A 310 15.60 -30.87 99.56
CA ALA A 310 15.67 -29.59 98.85
C ALA A 310 16.59 -29.62 97.62
N GLU A 311 17.74 -30.32 97.69
CA GLU A 311 18.66 -30.43 96.56
C GLU A 311 18.04 -31.21 95.39
N ILE A 312 17.40 -32.34 95.69
CA ILE A 312 16.71 -33.14 94.67
C ILE A 312 15.56 -32.32 94.06
N MET A 313 14.78 -31.63 94.89
CA MET A 313 13.68 -30.78 94.44
C MET A 313 14.18 -29.64 93.53
N ARG A 314 15.27 -28.95 93.91
CA ARG A 314 15.91 -27.93 93.06
C ARG A 314 16.31 -28.51 91.71
N ASN A 315 17.03 -29.63 91.70
CA ASN A 315 17.50 -30.26 90.47
C ASN A 315 16.34 -30.72 89.57
N GLN A 316 15.22 -31.20 90.12
CA GLN A 316 14.02 -31.54 89.35
C GLN A 316 13.38 -30.30 88.74
N PHE A 317 13.22 -29.22 89.50
CA PHE A 317 12.65 -27.97 88.97
C PHE A 317 13.57 -27.32 87.93
N ASP A 318 14.89 -27.32 88.14
CA ASP A 318 15.86 -26.84 87.14
C ASP A 318 15.72 -27.62 85.83
N LYS A 319 15.52 -28.95 85.90
CA LYS A 319 15.30 -29.76 84.70
C LYS A 319 13.98 -29.43 84.00
N ILE A 320 12.91 -29.15 84.76
CA ILE A 320 11.62 -28.73 84.21
C ILE A 320 11.76 -27.37 83.50
N ILE A 321 12.46 -26.41 84.10
CA ILE A 321 12.71 -25.09 83.49
C ILE A 321 13.53 -25.23 82.21
N GLU A 322 14.57 -26.08 82.20
CA GLU A 322 15.35 -26.39 80.99
C GLU A 322 14.47 -26.98 79.88
N GLN A 323 13.61 -27.97 80.21
CA GLN A 323 12.68 -28.57 79.24
C GLN A 323 11.65 -27.58 78.71
N GLN A 324 11.15 -26.67 79.55
CA GLN A 324 10.26 -25.58 79.12
C GLN A 324 10.94 -24.69 78.08
N GLY A 325 12.20 -24.31 78.29
CA GLY A 325 12.97 -23.54 77.31
C GLY A 325 13.16 -24.28 75.98
N VAL A 326 13.35 -25.61 76.00
CA VAL A 326 13.41 -26.43 74.77
C VAL A 326 12.08 -26.41 74.03
N ILE A 327 10.97 -26.56 74.74
CA ILE A 327 9.62 -26.53 74.17
C ILE A 327 9.33 -25.19 73.50
N GLU A 328 9.62 -24.06 74.17
CA GLU A 328 9.41 -22.73 73.58
C GLU A 328 10.20 -22.55 72.28
N ASN A 329 11.46 -22.99 72.26
CA ASN A 329 12.29 -22.96 71.07
C ASN A 329 11.72 -23.82 69.93
N GLN A 330 11.20 -25.02 70.24
CA GLN A 330 10.55 -25.89 69.26
C GLN A 330 9.27 -25.27 68.71
N VAL A 331 8.40 -24.70 69.55
CA VAL A 331 7.17 -24.02 69.13
C VAL A 331 7.50 -22.85 68.19
N ASN A 332 8.53 -22.06 68.52
CA ASN A 332 8.97 -20.95 67.68
C ASN A 332 9.58 -21.42 66.35
N ALA A 333 10.36 -22.51 66.36
CA ALA A 333 10.90 -23.12 65.14
C ALA A 333 9.77 -23.63 64.23
N MET A 334 8.76 -24.28 64.80
CA MET A 334 7.58 -24.76 64.06
C MET A 334 6.81 -23.59 63.42
N LYS A 335 6.59 -22.49 64.13
CA LYS A 335 5.96 -21.28 63.56
C LYS A 335 6.74 -20.77 62.34
N LYS A 336 8.05 -20.60 62.48
CA LYS A 336 8.93 -20.16 61.39
C LYS A 336 8.91 -21.12 60.20
N GLN A 337 8.92 -22.44 60.45
CA GLN A 337 8.83 -23.45 59.40
C GLN A 337 7.48 -23.38 58.67
N THR A 338 6.39 -23.16 59.40
CA THR A 338 5.04 -23.04 58.84
C THR A 338 4.91 -21.82 57.95
N GLU A 339 5.47 -20.67 58.37
CA GLU A 339 5.53 -19.44 57.57
C GLU A 339 6.35 -19.63 56.28
N LEU A 340 7.52 -20.28 56.38
CA LEU A 340 8.37 -20.60 55.24
C LEU A 340 7.65 -21.55 54.27
N TYR A 341 7.04 -22.61 54.77
CA TYR A 341 6.29 -23.57 53.96
C TYR A 341 5.11 -22.90 53.24
N SER A 342 4.35 -22.06 53.95
CA SER A 342 3.25 -21.29 53.34
C SER A 342 3.75 -20.37 52.22
N SER A 343 4.87 -19.68 52.44
CA SER A 343 5.48 -18.81 51.43
C SER A 343 5.97 -19.57 50.21
N GLN A 344 6.63 -20.72 50.41
CA GLN A 344 7.08 -21.59 49.33
C GLN A 344 5.92 -22.16 48.51
N LYS A 345 4.84 -22.58 49.18
CA LYS A 345 3.63 -23.09 48.52
C LYS A 345 2.99 -22.02 47.62
N GLU A 346 2.92 -20.78 48.08
CA GLU A 346 2.41 -19.68 47.26
C GLU A 346 3.32 -19.37 46.06
N LEU A 347 4.63 -19.32 46.25
CA LEU A 347 5.59 -19.16 45.15
C LEU A 347 5.46 -20.28 44.11
N PHE A 348 5.30 -21.54 44.54
CA PHE A 348 5.09 -22.68 43.65
C PHE A 348 3.78 -22.57 42.87
N ARG A 349 2.68 -22.11 43.49
CA ARG A 349 1.42 -21.88 42.77
C ARG A 349 1.59 -20.82 41.68
N TRP A 350 2.26 -19.71 41.97
CA TRP A 350 2.52 -18.66 40.98
C TRP A 350 3.42 -19.14 39.85
N SER A 351 4.45 -19.94 40.13
CA SER A 351 5.33 -20.47 39.08
C SER A 351 4.60 -21.43 38.14
N VAL A 352 3.70 -22.29 38.66
CA VAL A 352 2.85 -23.16 37.83
C VAL A 352 1.91 -22.34 36.93
N VAL A 353 1.28 -21.28 37.46
CA VAL A 353 0.41 -20.39 36.66
C VAL A 353 1.19 -19.71 35.54
N LEU A 354 2.39 -19.18 35.83
CA LEU A 354 3.27 -18.57 34.83
C LEU A 354 3.71 -19.56 33.75
N LEU A 355 4.01 -20.80 34.13
CA LEU A 355 4.40 -21.86 33.20
C LEU A 355 3.25 -22.22 32.25
N ILE A 356 2.02 -22.38 32.76
CA ILE A 356 0.83 -22.61 31.92
C ILE A 356 0.61 -21.44 30.95
N LEU A 357 0.71 -20.19 31.44
CA LEU A 357 0.60 -19.00 30.61
C LEU A 357 1.65 -18.97 29.49
N MET A 358 2.90 -19.33 29.80
CA MET A 358 3.98 -19.42 28.81
C MET A 358 3.66 -20.45 27.72
N PHE A 359 3.20 -21.65 28.08
CA PHE A 359 2.80 -22.68 27.11
C PHE A 359 1.63 -22.21 26.21
N CYS A 360 0.63 -21.54 26.78
CA CYS A 360 -0.47 -20.97 26.01
C CYS A 360 0.01 -19.91 25.01
N LEU A 361 0.93 -19.03 25.41
CA LEU A 361 1.51 -18.01 24.52
C LEU A 361 2.34 -18.63 23.39
N ILE A 362 3.14 -19.66 23.68
CA ILE A 362 3.91 -20.40 22.66
C ILE A 362 2.98 -21.06 21.65
N ALA A 363 1.93 -21.76 22.11
CA ALA A 363 0.94 -22.38 21.24
C ALA A 363 0.22 -21.35 20.34
N TYR A 364 -0.12 -20.18 20.91
CA TYR A 364 -0.73 -19.08 20.17
C TYR A 364 0.23 -18.48 19.12
N ALA A 365 1.51 -18.31 19.45
CA ALA A 365 2.53 -17.85 18.51
C ALA A 365 2.71 -18.82 17.33
N ILE A 366 2.77 -20.13 17.60
CA ILE A 366 2.86 -21.17 16.57
C ILE A 366 1.63 -21.12 15.64
N TYR A 367 0.43 -20.96 16.21
CA TYR A 367 -0.82 -20.82 15.44
C TYR A 367 -0.80 -19.59 14.51
N LEU A 368 -0.33 -18.44 14.99
CA LEU A 368 -0.18 -17.23 14.19
C LEU A 368 0.82 -17.42 13.05
N ILE A 369 2.00 -17.99 13.32
CA ILE A 369 3.02 -18.28 12.31
C ILE A 369 2.46 -19.18 11.21
N TYR A 370 1.76 -20.26 11.59
CA TYR A 370 1.13 -21.18 10.64
C TYR A 370 0.08 -20.47 9.77
N THR A 371 -0.78 -19.65 10.38
CA THR A 371 -1.81 -18.88 9.68
C THR A 371 -1.22 -17.87 8.70
N ILE A 372 -0.17 -17.15 9.10
CA ILE A 372 0.55 -16.20 8.24
C ILE A 372 1.20 -16.94 7.07
N LYS A 373 1.83 -18.09 7.30
CA LYS A 373 2.45 -18.89 6.24
C LYS A 373 1.44 -19.34 5.18
N ILE A 374 0.25 -19.80 5.59
CA ILE A 374 -0.82 -20.17 4.65
C ILE A 374 -1.30 -18.96 3.87
N LYS A 375 -1.57 -17.83 4.54
CA LYS A 375 -2.03 -16.60 3.87
C LYS A 375 -1.00 -16.06 2.89
N ASN A 376 0.28 -16.07 3.25
CA ASN A 376 1.35 -15.64 2.35
C ASN A 376 1.43 -16.53 1.12
N LYS A 377 1.31 -17.87 1.28
CA LYS A 377 1.26 -18.77 0.13
C LYS A 377 0.04 -18.53 -0.77
N GLN A 378 -1.12 -18.21 -0.18
CA GLN A 378 -2.31 -17.83 -0.97
C GLN A 378 -2.10 -16.50 -1.70
N LEU A 379 -1.45 -15.53 -1.05
CA LEU A 379 -1.16 -14.22 -1.64
C LEU A 379 -0.17 -14.34 -2.80
N THR A 380 0.90 -15.14 -2.67
CA THR A 380 1.86 -15.36 -3.77
C THR A 380 1.18 -15.99 -4.98
N LEU A 381 0.38 -17.05 -4.77
CA LEU A 381 -0.38 -17.69 -5.85
C LEU A 381 -1.39 -16.74 -6.50
N THR A 382 -2.00 -15.84 -5.73
CA THR A 382 -2.93 -14.85 -6.26
C THR A 382 -2.19 -13.79 -7.08
N ASN A 383 -1.07 -13.28 -6.58
CA ASN A 383 -0.24 -12.30 -7.29
C ASN A 383 0.30 -12.88 -8.60
N GLU A 384 0.78 -14.13 -8.61
CA GLU A 384 1.20 -14.81 -9.84
C GLU A 384 0.06 -14.88 -10.87
N ARG A 385 -1.15 -15.30 -10.45
CA ARG A 385 -2.31 -15.33 -11.33
C ARG A 385 -2.67 -13.95 -11.88
N VAL A 386 -2.66 -12.92 -11.03
CA VAL A 386 -2.96 -11.54 -11.44
C VAL A 386 -1.92 -11.03 -12.44
N THR A 387 -0.63 -11.31 -12.23
CA THR A 387 0.42 -10.94 -13.17
C THR A 387 0.25 -11.65 -14.51
N ILE A 388 -0.04 -12.96 -14.51
CA ILE A 388 -0.30 -13.71 -15.74
C ILE A 388 -1.51 -13.13 -16.47
N GLN A 389 -2.61 -12.86 -15.77
CA GLN A 389 -3.82 -12.25 -16.35
C GLN A 389 -3.55 -10.85 -16.91
N ARG A 390 -2.80 -10.02 -16.19
CA ARG A 390 -2.41 -8.68 -16.65
C ARG A 390 -1.59 -8.77 -17.93
N ASN A 391 -0.58 -9.64 -17.98
CA ASN A 391 0.24 -9.82 -19.16
C ASN A 391 -0.59 -10.32 -20.35
N GLN A 392 -1.54 -11.24 -20.12
CA GLN A 392 -2.48 -11.70 -21.15
C GLN A 392 -3.40 -10.57 -21.66
N ILE A 393 -3.90 -9.72 -20.76
CA ILE A 393 -4.71 -8.56 -21.15
C ILE A 393 -3.88 -7.59 -21.99
N GLU A 394 -2.63 -7.36 -21.61
CA GLU A 394 -1.72 -6.47 -22.33
C GLU A 394 -1.40 -7.00 -23.73
N THR A 395 -1.15 -8.30 -23.88
CA THR A 395 -0.96 -8.92 -25.21
C THR A 395 -2.21 -8.80 -26.07
N ILE A 396 -3.39 -9.12 -25.52
CA ILE A 396 -4.66 -9.01 -26.24
C ILE A 396 -4.94 -7.55 -26.63
N ALA A 397 -4.65 -6.59 -25.74
CA ALA A 397 -4.85 -5.17 -26.02
C ALA A 397 -3.95 -4.68 -27.16
N ASN A 398 -2.70 -5.14 -27.21
CA ASN A 398 -1.78 -4.82 -28.30
C ASN A 398 -2.23 -5.43 -29.63
N GLU A 399 -2.60 -6.72 -29.65
CA GLU A 399 -3.13 -7.38 -30.85
C GLU A 399 -4.40 -6.68 -31.37
N LEU A 400 -5.30 -6.29 -30.45
CA LEU A 400 -6.52 -5.57 -30.80
C LEU A 400 -6.20 -4.18 -31.40
N LYS A 401 -5.19 -3.50 -30.85
CA LYS A 401 -4.75 -2.20 -31.35
C LYS A 401 -4.20 -2.31 -32.77
N GLU A 402 -3.30 -3.27 -33.02
CA GLU A 402 -2.72 -3.51 -34.35
C GLU A 402 -3.81 -3.87 -35.37
N SER A 403 -4.75 -4.73 -35.00
CA SER A 403 -5.90 -5.09 -35.84
C SER A 403 -6.79 -3.87 -36.16
N ASN A 404 -7.04 -3.01 -35.17
CA ASN A 404 -7.85 -1.82 -35.37
C ASN A 404 -7.15 -0.77 -36.24
N GLU A 405 -5.84 -0.57 -36.06
CA GLU A 405 -5.03 0.32 -36.90
C GLU A 405 -5.01 -0.15 -38.36
N ALA A 406 -4.83 -1.45 -38.61
CA ALA A 406 -4.91 -2.03 -39.95
C ALA A 406 -6.29 -1.76 -40.60
N ARG A 407 -7.37 -1.93 -39.83
CA ARG A 407 -8.74 -1.66 -40.28
C ARG A 407 -8.97 -0.19 -40.63
N VAL A 408 -8.45 0.75 -39.82
CA VAL A 408 -8.56 2.19 -40.09
C VAL A 408 -7.79 2.58 -41.36
N ASN A 409 -6.57 2.08 -41.51
CA ASN A 409 -5.73 2.34 -42.69
C ASN A 409 -6.38 1.82 -43.97
N PHE A 410 -7.03 0.67 -43.89
CA PHE A 410 -7.81 0.10 -44.99
C PHE A 410 -8.95 1.04 -45.46
N PHE A 411 -9.82 1.47 -44.55
CA PHE A 411 -10.94 2.36 -44.90
C PHE A 411 -10.47 3.71 -45.46
N THR A 412 -9.34 4.20 -44.95
CA THR A 412 -8.69 5.42 -45.46
C THR A 412 -8.22 5.24 -46.89
N GLY A 413 -7.54 4.13 -47.21
CA GLY A 413 -7.08 3.81 -48.57
C GLY A 413 -8.23 3.58 -49.56
N LEU A 414 -9.28 2.88 -49.14
CA LEU A 414 -10.47 2.61 -49.95
C LEU A 414 -11.23 3.89 -50.30
N SER A 415 -11.33 4.82 -49.34
CA SER A 415 -11.93 6.15 -49.58
C SER A 415 -11.18 6.92 -50.68
N HIS A 416 -9.86 6.77 -50.76
CA HIS A 416 -9.03 7.38 -51.79
C HIS A 416 -9.28 6.76 -53.17
N GLU A 417 -9.26 5.42 -53.25
CA GLU A 417 -9.48 4.69 -54.50
C GLU A 417 -10.86 4.96 -55.13
N PHE A 418 -11.87 5.32 -54.32
CA PHE A 418 -13.17 5.78 -54.81
C PHE A 418 -13.19 7.23 -55.29
N LYS A 419 -12.54 8.16 -54.55
CA LYS A 419 -12.62 9.60 -54.86
C LYS A 419 -11.97 9.97 -56.19
N THR A 420 -10.87 9.32 -56.57
CA THR A 420 -10.17 9.62 -57.83
C THR A 420 -10.99 9.32 -59.09
N PRO A 421 -11.56 8.11 -59.31
CA PRO A 421 -12.41 7.85 -60.47
C PRO A 421 -13.67 8.71 -60.46
N ILE A 422 -14.26 8.98 -59.29
CA ILE A 422 -15.42 9.88 -59.16
C ILE A 422 -15.05 11.30 -59.61
N THR A 423 -13.87 11.81 -59.21
CA THR A 423 -13.39 13.14 -59.62
C THR A 423 -13.24 13.22 -61.13
N LEU A 424 -12.62 12.20 -61.76
CA LEU A 424 -12.44 12.15 -63.21
C LEU A 424 -13.75 12.02 -63.98
N ILE A 425 -14.72 11.25 -63.47
CA ILE A 425 -16.06 11.14 -64.08
C ILE A 425 -16.76 12.50 -64.02
N LEU A 426 -16.79 13.14 -62.84
CA LEU A 426 -17.46 14.42 -62.64
C LEU A 426 -16.80 15.54 -63.47
N SER A 427 -15.47 15.63 -63.47
CA SER A 427 -14.76 16.66 -64.24
C SER A 427 -14.90 16.46 -65.75
N SER A 428 -14.93 15.20 -66.22
CA SER A 428 -15.17 14.87 -67.63
C SER A 428 -16.60 15.19 -68.04
N LEU A 429 -17.60 14.92 -67.18
CA LEU A 429 -19.00 15.30 -67.41
C LEU A 429 -19.18 16.84 -67.45
N GLU A 430 -18.51 17.59 -66.58
CA GLU A 430 -18.48 19.06 -66.61
C GLU A 430 -17.85 19.56 -67.93
N SER A 431 -16.69 19.00 -68.31
CA SER A 431 -15.99 19.34 -69.57
C SER A 431 -16.84 19.06 -70.81
N LEU A 432 -17.53 17.92 -70.85
CA LEU A 432 -18.47 17.59 -71.92
C LEU A 432 -19.58 18.61 -72.03
N LYS A 433 -20.14 19.05 -70.89
CA LYS A 433 -21.23 20.03 -70.84
C LYS A 433 -20.81 21.39 -71.40
N ASP A 434 -19.55 21.81 -71.22
CA ASP A 434 -19.04 23.07 -71.76
C ASP A 434 -18.56 22.93 -73.21
N THR A 435 -17.99 21.79 -73.60
CA THR A 435 -17.57 21.50 -74.97
C THR A 435 -18.78 21.35 -75.91
N LEU A 436 -19.89 20.80 -75.42
CA LEU A 436 -21.17 20.76 -76.15
C LEU A 436 -21.79 22.16 -76.36
N LYS A 437 -21.37 23.20 -75.62
CA LYS A 437 -21.78 24.60 -75.86
C LYS A 437 -20.91 25.30 -76.92
N SER A 438 -19.63 24.91 -77.06
CA SER A 438 -18.71 25.44 -78.08
C SER A 438 -18.71 24.52 -79.30
N LYS A 439 -19.38 24.90 -80.39
CA LYS A 439 -19.40 24.11 -81.64
C LYS A 439 -17.97 23.89 -82.17
N GLY A 440 -17.43 22.67 -82.11
CA GLY A 440 -16.19 22.36 -82.85
C GLY A 440 -15.45 21.04 -82.58
N THR A 441 -15.54 20.41 -81.41
CA THR A 441 -14.65 19.26 -81.08
C THR A 441 -15.42 17.99 -80.71
N LYS A 442 -14.97 16.84 -81.21
CA LYS A 442 -15.54 15.52 -80.91
C LYS A 442 -15.23 15.14 -79.44
N PRO A 443 -16.23 14.81 -78.61
CA PRO A 443 -16.06 14.51 -77.18
C PRO A 443 -15.56 13.08 -76.87
N SER A 444 -14.80 12.45 -77.77
CA SER A 444 -14.47 11.02 -77.65
C SER A 444 -13.62 10.70 -76.42
N TYR A 445 -12.69 11.58 -76.06
CA TYR A 445 -11.77 11.35 -74.93
C TYR A 445 -12.47 11.42 -73.57
N GLU A 446 -13.33 12.42 -73.33
CA GLU A 446 -14.06 12.54 -72.07
C GLU A 446 -15.06 11.40 -71.85
N LEU A 447 -15.71 10.90 -72.92
CA LEU A 447 -16.59 9.73 -72.84
C LEU A 447 -15.82 8.44 -72.51
N GLU A 448 -14.65 8.26 -73.11
CA GLU A 448 -13.76 7.14 -72.81
C GLU A 448 -13.27 7.19 -71.35
N LEU A 449 -12.93 8.38 -70.85
CA LEU A 449 -12.48 8.57 -69.47
C LEU A 449 -13.59 8.30 -68.45
N ILE A 450 -14.85 8.69 -68.72
CA ILE A 450 -16.02 8.36 -67.90
C ILE A 450 -16.24 6.84 -67.85
N ASN A 451 -16.22 6.17 -69.01
CA ASN A 451 -16.44 4.73 -69.08
C ASN A 451 -15.34 3.95 -68.34
N LYS A 452 -14.07 4.29 -68.59
CA LYS A 452 -12.90 3.68 -67.92
C LYS A 452 -12.98 3.80 -66.40
N ASN A 453 -13.29 4.99 -65.89
CA ASN A 453 -13.35 5.23 -64.44
C ASN A 453 -14.61 4.65 -63.78
N SER A 454 -15.73 4.55 -64.51
CA SER A 454 -16.95 3.89 -64.03
C SER A 454 -16.73 2.39 -63.84
N ASN A 455 -16.08 1.74 -64.81
CA ASN A 455 -15.71 0.32 -64.71
C ASN A 455 -14.70 0.07 -63.58
N ARG A 456 -13.77 1.01 -63.34
CA ARG A 456 -12.86 0.94 -62.20
C ARG A 456 -13.60 1.01 -60.85
N LEU A 457 -14.58 1.89 -60.73
CA LEU A 457 -15.39 2.03 -59.52
C LEU A 457 -16.22 0.76 -59.25
N LEU A 458 -16.84 0.20 -60.29
CA LEU A 458 -17.61 -1.04 -60.20
C LEU A 458 -16.76 -2.21 -59.68
N ARG A 459 -15.55 -2.39 -60.24
CA ARG A 459 -14.60 -3.42 -59.76
C ARG A 459 -14.22 -3.26 -58.29
N LEU A 460 -14.06 -2.03 -57.81
CA LEU A 460 -13.74 -1.78 -56.39
C LEU A 460 -14.92 -2.13 -55.46
N VAL A 461 -16.15 -1.86 -55.89
CA VAL A 461 -17.36 -2.25 -55.14
C VAL A 461 -17.51 -3.78 -55.10
N ASP A 462 -17.30 -4.46 -56.22
CA ASP A 462 -17.38 -5.93 -56.27
C ASP A 462 -16.32 -6.59 -55.38
N ASN A 463 -15.08 -6.10 -55.40
CA ASN A 463 -14.02 -6.58 -54.51
C ASN A 463 -14.36 -6.40 -53.03
N LEU A 464 -15.02 -5.28 -52.66
CA LEU A 464 -15.45 -5.03 -51.28
C LEU A 464 -16.59 -5.98 -50.86
N LEU A 465 -17.54 -6.24 -51.75
CA LEU A 465 -18.64 -7.18 -51.50
C LEU A 465 -18.12 -8.61 -51.35
N ASP A 466 -17.16 -9.03 -52.18
CA ASP A 466 -16.54 -10.34 -52.10
C ASP A 466 -15.72 -10.51 -50.81
N PHE A 467 -14.98 -9.49 -50.40
CA PHE A 467 -14.28 -9.46 -49.10
C PHE A 467 -15.24 -9.69 -47.93
N ARG A 468 -16.39 -8.99 -47.93
CA ARG A 468 -17.42 -9.16 -46.89
C ARG A 468 -18.05 -10.54 -46.89
N LYS A 469 -18.30 -11.12 -48.07
CA LYS A 469 -18.86 -12.47 -48.18
C LYS A 469 -17.88 -13.54 -47.67
N ILE A 470 -16.57 -13.34 -47.86
CA ILE A 470 -15.52 -14.23 -47.34
C ILE A 470 -15.39 -14.09 -45.82
N GLU A 471 -15.28 -12.88 -45.26
CA GLU A 471 -15.20 -12.66 -43.80
C GLU A 471 -16.38 -13.31 -43.05
N ASN A 472 -17.59 -13.18 -43.60
CA ASN A 472 -18.80 -13.73 -42.99
C ASN A 472 -18.99 -15.23 -43.27
N LYS A 473 -18.06 -15.89 -43.99
CA LYS A 473 -18.16 -17.29 -44.43
C LYS A 473 -19.44 -17.61 -45.22
N THR A 474 -20.01 -16.61 -45.87
CA THR A 474 -21.25 -16.74 -46.68
C THR A 474 -20.96 -16.95 -48.17
N PHE A 475 -19.70 -17.23 -48.53
CA PHE A 475 -19.29 -17.40 -49.92
C PHE A 475 -19.54 -18.83 -50.39
N ASN A 476 -20.35 -18.99 -51.46
CA ASN A 476 -20.67 -20.29 -52.03
C ASN A 476 -19.80 -20.55 -53.26
N LEU A 477 -18.92 -21.55 -53.18
CA LEU A 477 -18.08 -22.01 -54.28
C LEU A 477 -18.89 -22.77 -55.34
N ARG A 478 -18.65 -22.48 -56.63
CA ARG A 478 -19.35 -23.12 -57.75
C ARG A 478 -18.35 -23.62 -58.79
N VAL A 479 -17.95 -24.89 -58.69
CA VAL A 479 -16.90 -25.44 -59.56
C VAL A 479 -17.47 -26.12 -60.81
N SER A 480 -16.81 -25.91 -61.96
CA SER A 480 -17.05 -26.61 -63.21
C SER A 480 -15.75 -27.20 -63.78
N LYS A 481 -15.87 -28.27 -64.56
CA LYS A 481 -14.74 -28.92 -65.22
C LYS A 481 -14.21 -28.02 -66.33
N THR A 482 -12.97 -27.55 -66.21
CA THR A 482 -12.38 -26.52 -67.07
C THR A 482 -11.00 -26.95 -67.57
N ASN A 483 -10.72 -26.77 -68.86
CA ASN A 483 -9.36 -26.87 -69.40
C ASN A 483 -8.55 -25.64 -68.94
N ILE A 484 -7.52 -25.88 -68.13
CA ILE A 484 -6.71 -24.82 -67.52
C ILE A 484 -5.85 -24.10 -68.54
N TYR A 485 -5.36 -24.77 -69.58
CA TYR A 485 -4.58 -24.10 -70.61
C TYR A 485 -5.46 -23.10 -71.38
N ASP A 486 -6.64 -23.53 -71.84
CA ASP A 486 -7.56 -22.68 -72.61
C ASP A 486 -8.06 -21.50 -71.76
N PHE A 487 -8.38 -21.75 -70.49
CA PHE A 487 -8.76 -20.70 -69.55
C PHE A 487 -7.63 -19.68 -69.32
N THR A 488 -6.40 -20.16 -69.04
CA THR A 488 -5.22 -19.30 -68.84
C THR A 488 -4.90 -18.50 -70.11
N TYR A 489 -5.03 -19.14 -71.27
CA TYR A 489 -4.78 -18.50 -72.56
C TYR A 489 -5.83 -17.42 -72.88
N GLY A 490 -7.09 -17.62 -72.49
CA GLY A 490 -8.13 -16.59 -72.58
C GLY A 490 -7.73 -15.30 -71.86
N ILE A 491 -7.30 -15.42 -70.60
CA ILE A 491 -6.88 -14.26 -69.78
C ILE A 491 -5.56 -13.68 -70.29
N PHE A 492 -4.63 -14.52 -70.77
CA PHE A 492 -3.38 -14.07 -71.38
C PHE A 492 -3.66 -13.09 -72.54
N ARG A 493 -4.63 -13.38 -73.40
CA ARG A 493 -4.98 -12.51 -74.55
C ARG A 493 -5.42 -11.11 -74.13
N ASP A 494 -6.09 -10.97 -72.98
CA ASP A 494 -6.54 -9.66 -72.48
C ASP A 494 -5.38 -8.71 -72.15
N PHE A 495 -4.18 -9.25 -71.88
CA PHE A 495 -2.99 -8.48 -71.56
C PHE A 495 -1.99 -8.35 -72.73
N GLU A 496 -2.22 -9.01 -73.87
CA GLU A 496 -1.31 -8.97 -75.04
C GLU A 496 -1.12 -7.56 -75.59
N ASN A 497 -2.20 -6.76 -75.66
CA ASN A 497 -2.14 -5.40 -76.17
C ASN A 497 -1.30 -4.49 -75.25
N GLU A 498 -1.43 -4.67 -73.94
CA GLU A 498 -0.66 -3.92 -72.95
C GLU A 498 0.83 -4.32 -72.98
N ALA A 499 1.11 -5.62 -73.14
CA ALA A 499 2.46 -6.13 -73.33
C ALA A 499 3.14 -5.54 -74.58
N LYS A 500 2.44 -5.50 -75.72
CA LYS A 500 2.93 -4.89 -76.96
C LYS A 500 3.22 -3.40 -76.79
N LYS A 501 2.30 -2.65 -76.16
CA LYS A 501 2.44 -1.21 -75.92
C LYS A 501 3.67 -0.87 -75.08
N ARG A 502 4.01 -1.72 -74.11
CA ARG A 502 5.13 -1.52 -73.16
C ARG A 502 6.38 -2.32 -73.51
N ASN A 503 6.37 -2.97 -74.68
CA ASN A 503 7.42 -3.88 -75.15
C ASN A 503 7.81 -4.97 -74.13
N ILE A 504 6.86 -5.46 -73.33
CA ILE A 504 7.09 -6.51 -72.34
C ILE A 504 7.03 -7.86 -73.04
N LYS A 505 8.06 -8.69 -72.87
CA LYS A 505 8.08 -10.06 -73.36
C LYS A 505 7.12 -10.92 -72.53
N PHE A 506 5.96 -11.24 -73.10
CA PHE A 506 4.89 -11.97 -72.42
C PHE A 506 4.72 -13.37 -73.03
N GLU A 507 5.00 -14.42 -72.25
CA GLU A 507 5.02 -15.81 -72.72
C GLU A 507 4.18 -16.74 -71.84
N ILE A 508 3.60 -17.79 -72.43
CA ILE A 508 2.92 -18.88 -71.73
C ILE A 508 3.53 -20.23 -72.13
N HIS A 509 3.92 -21.02 -71.13
CA HIS A 509 4.50 -22.34 -71.29
C HIS A 509 3.64 -23.40 -70.60
N SER A 510 3.31 -24.46 -71.32
CA SER A 510 2.61 -25.61 -70.75
C SER A 510 3.09 -26.91 -71.39
N ALA A 511 3.43 -27.90 -70.56
CA ALA A 511 3.79 -29.24 -71.01
C ALA A 511 2.54 -30.08 -71.39
N ASN A 512 1.36 -29.75 -70.85
CA ASN A 512 0.10 -30.43 -71.13
C ASN A 512 -1.03 -29.41 -71.37
N LYS A 513 -1.44 -29.27 -72.63
CA LYS A 513 -2.50 -28.32 -73.04
C LYS A 513 -3.92 -28.85 -72.80
N ASN A 514 -4.08 -30.12 -72.43
CA ASN A 514 -5.39 -30.77 -72.20
C ASN A 514 -5.66 -31.00 -70.70
N LEU A 515 -5.03 -30.22 -69.82
CA LEU A 515 -5.14 -30.38 -68.38
C LEU A 515 -6.49 -29.86 -67.87
N GLU A 516 -7.34 -30.76 -67.38
CA GLU A 516 -8.66 -30.43 -66.83
C GLU A 516 -8.65 -30.38 -65.30
N LEU A 517 -9.20 -29.32 -64.72
CA LEU A 517 -9.44 -29.17 -63.28
C LEU A 517 -10.88 -28.73 -63.01
N TYR A 518 -11.34 -28.93 -61.78
CA TYR A 518 -12.61 -28.38 -61.31
C TYR A 518 -12.35 -27.03 -60.63
N ILE A 519 -12.77 -25.95 -61.28
CA ILE A 519 -12.59 -24.59 -60.77
C ILE A 519 -13.87 -23.77 -60.92
N ASP A 520 -14.08 -22.81 -60.04
CA ASP A 520 -14.99 -21.70 -60.26
C ASP A 520 -14.29 -20.70 -61.19
N ARG A 521 -14.69 -20.72 -62.46
CA ARG A 521 -14.09 -19.91 -63.53
C ARG A 521 -14.11 -18.42 -63.16
N ASN A 522 -15.18 -17.92 -62.52
CA ASN A 522 -15.30 -16.51 -62.18
C ASN A 522 -14.34 -16.10 -61.05
N LEU A 523 -14.10 -16.99 -60.08
CA LEU A 523 -13.16 -16.70 -58.99
C LEU A 523 -11.71 -16.82 -59.46
N MET A 524 -11.39 -17.85 -60.24
CA MET A 524 -10.05 -17.99 -60.80
C MET A 524 -9.72 -16.90 -61.81
N ASP A 525 -10.71 -16.35 -62.52
CA ASP A 525 -10.51 -15.21 -63.41
C ASP A 525 -10.02 -13.99 -62.62
N LYS A 526 -10.68 -13.70 -61.49
CA LYS A 526 -10.26 -12.64 -60.55
C LYS A 526 -8.86 -12.88 -59.98
N VAL A 527 -8.51 -14.12 -59.64
CA VAL A 527 -7.17 -14.47 -59.16
C VAL A 527 -6.12 -14.17 -60.23
N TYR A 528 -6.32 -14.68 -61.44
CA TYR A 528 -5.39 -14.55 -62.56
C TYR A 528 -5.24 -13.09 -62.97
N PHE A 529 -6.35 -12.37 -63.11
CA PHE A 529 -6.35 -10.95 -63.42
C PHE A 529 -5.60 -10.14 -62.36
N ASN A 530 -5.80 -10.43 -61.06
CA ASN A 530 -5.09 -9.73 -60.00
C ASN A 530 -3.57 -9.99 -60.04
N LEU A 531 -3.14 -11.25 -60.19
CA LEU A 531 -1.72 -11.60 -60.28
C LEU A 531 -1.06 -10.99 -61.52
N LEU A 532 -1.70 -11.08 -62.69
CA LEU A 532 -1.18 -10.49 -63.93
C LEU A 532 -1.17 -8.97 -63.86
N SER A 533 -2.22 -8.33 -63.36
CA SER A 533 -2.23 -6.87 -63.22
C SER A 533 -1.11 -6.37 -62.29
N ASN A 534 -0.78 -7.13 -61.23
CA ASN A 534 0.36 -6.83 -60.37
C ASN A 534 1.69 -7.05 -61.10
N ALA A 535 1.85 -8.17 -61.81
CA ALA A 535 3.05 -8.44 -62.61
C ALA A 535 3.32 -7.30 -63.61
N PHE A 536 2.31 -6.89 -64.39
CA PHE A 536 2.42 -5.76 -65.31
C PHE A 536 2.70 -4.45 -64.59
N LYS A 537 2.07 -4.19 -63.44
CA LYS A 537 2.28 -2.95 -62.68
C LYS A 537 3.71 -2.80 -62.16
N PHE A 538 4.36 -3.90 -61.76
CA PHE A 538 5.68 -3.87 -61.11
C PHE A 538 6.85 -4.26 -62.03
N THR A 539 6.56 -4.66 -63.26
CA THR A 539 7.57 -4.91 -64.30
C THR A 539 7.84 -3.63 -65.09
N PRO A 540 9.10 -3.20 -65.25
CA PRO A 540 9.46 -2.06 -66.09
C PRO A 540 9.23 -2.35 -67.58
N ASP A 541 9.17 -1.30 -68.40
CA ASP A 541 9.07 -1.44 -69.86
C ASP A 541 10.30 -2.20 -70.39
N ASN A 542 10.11 -3.01 -71.45
CA ASN A 542 11.09 -4.00 -71.92
C ASN A 542 11.37 -5.18 -70.96
N GLY A 543 10.56 -5.35 -69.92
CA GLY A 543 10.64 -6.49 -69.00
C GLY A 543 10.12 -7.81 -69.58
N LYS A 544 9.99 -8.83 -68.73
CA LYS A 544 9.50 -10.17 -69.06
C LYS A 544 8.47 -10.63 -68.04
N ILE A 545 7.34 -11.15 -68.52
CA ILE A 545 6.31 -11.83 -67.73
C ILE A 545 6.05 -13.21 -68.35
N GLU A 546 5.98 -14.24 -67.53
CA GLU A 546 5.91 -15.63 -67.98
C GLU A 546 4.91 -16.42 -67.15
N ILE A 547 3.99 -17.12 -67.81
CA ILE A 547 3.03 -18.02 -67.16
C ILE A 547 3.46 -19.45 -67.44
N THR A 548 3.65 -20.26 -66.40
CA THR A 548 4.03 -21.68 -66.55
C THR A 548 2.99 -22.59 -65.92
N ILE A 549 2.48 -23.54 -66.69
CA ILE A 549 1.55 -24.58 -66.23
C ILE A 549 2.26 -25.92 -66.25
N HIS A 550 2.37 -26.56 -65.09
CA HIS A 550 2.98 -27.88 -64.98
C HIS A 550 2.29 -28.77 -63.94
N GLU A 551 2.42 -30.08 -64.10
CA GLU A 551 1.80 -31.06 -63.21
C GLU A 551 2.83 -31.58 -62.20
N LYS A 552 2.45 -31.65 -60.92
CA LYS A 552 3.28 -32.18 -59.83
C LYS A 552 2.48 -33.21 -59.02
N GLY A 553 2.62 -34.49 -59.34
CA GLY A 553 1.87 -35.57 -58.69
C GLY A 553 0.36 -35.42 -58.89
N ASN A 554 -0.41 -35.31 -57.80
CA ASN A 554 -1.87 -35.10 -57.84
C ASN A 554 -2.29 -33.61 -57.89
N GLN A 555 -1.35 -32.69 -58.13
CA GLN A 555 -1.62 -31.25 -58.23
C GLN A 555 -1.21 -30.70 -59.59
N ALA A 556 -1.89 -29.64 -60.00
CA ALA A 556 -1.51 -28.75 -61.08
C ALA A 556 -0.96 -27.45 -60.48
N VAL A 557 0.18 -26.98 -60.97
CA VAL A 557 0.84 -25.77 -60.51
C VAL A 557 0.86 -24.75 -61.65
N ILE A 558 0.31 -23.57 -61.38
CA ILE A 558 0.30 -22.42 -62.29
C ILE A 558 1.16 -21.32 -61.67
N SER A 559 2.31 -21.05 -62.30
CA SER A 559 3.24 -20.00 -61.89
C SER A 559 3.10 -18.75 -62.75
N PHE A 560 3.05 -17.58 -62.12
CA PHE A 560 3.11 -16.27 -62.75
C PHE A 560 4.42 -15.61 -62.32
N LYS A 561 5.35 -15.45 -63.26
CA LYS A 561 6.69 -14.94 -62.98
C LYS A 561 6.94 -13.62 -63.71
N ASP A 562 7.42 -12.64 -62.98
CA ASP A 562 7.92 -11.38 -63.53
C ASP A 562 9.41 -11.16 -63.20
N ASN A 563 10.06 -10.26 -63.93
CA ASN A 563 11.42 -9.77 -63.63
C ASN A 563 11.41 -8.33 -63.11
N GLY A 564 10.35 -7.94 -62.41
CA GLY A 564 10.14 -6.61 -61.86
C GLY A 564 10.96 -6.33 -60.59
N ILE A 565 10.54 -5.29 -59.86
CA ILE A 565 11.28 -4.77 -58.69
C ILE A 565 11.36 -5.74 -57.49
N GLY A 566 10.57 -6.82 -57.50
CA GLY A 566 10.51 -7.80 -56.42
C GLY A 566 9.89 -7.28 -55.11
N ILE A 567 9.68 -8.22 -54.19
CA ILE A 567 9.19 -8.04 -52.82
C ILE A 567 10.35 -8.21 -51.83
N PRO A 568 10.53 -7.30 -50.84
CA PRO A 568 11.55 -7.44 -49.80
C PRO A 568 11.37 -8.72 -48.97
N GLU A 569 12.45 -9.40 -48.62
CA GLU A 569 12.43 -10.69 -47.89
C GLU A 569 11.64 -10.64 -46.58
N LYS A 570 11.75 -9.51 -45.84
CA LYS A 570 11.03 -9.28 -44.58
C LYS A 570 9.51 -9.14 -44.75
N GLU A 571 9.03 -8.91 -45.96
CA GLU A 571 7.64 -8.60 -46.27
C GLU A 571 6.91 -9.76 -46.97
N ILE A 572 7.65 -10.76 -47.50
CA ILE A 572 7.10 -11.91 -48.23
C ILE A 572 6.02 -12.64 -47.41
N SER A 573 6.22 -12.81 -46.11
CA SER A 573 5.28 -13.54 -45.25
C SER A 573 3.93 -12.82 -45.09
N ASN A 574 3.89 -11.51 -45.31
CA ASN A 574 2.73 -10.67 -45.01
C ASN A 574 1.93 -10.29 -46.26
N VAL A 575 2.39 -10.64 -47.48
CA VAL A 575 1.78 -10.18 -48.74
C VAL A 575 0.32 -10.61 -48.96
N PHE A 576 -0.09 -11.68 -48.26
CA PHE A 576 -1.45 -12.21 -48.31
C PHE A 576 -2.31 -11.81 -47.10
N GLU A 577 -1.74 -11.08 -46.15
CA GLU A 577 -2.52 -10.53 -45.03
C GLU A 577 -3.47 -9.45 -45.57
N PRO A 578 -4.71 -9.39 -45.03
CA PRO A 578 -5.64 -8.36 -45.45
C PRO A 578 -5.07 -6.99 -45.13
N TYR A 579 -5.23 -6.04 -46.07
CA TYR A 579 -4.81 -4.65 -45.93
C TYR A 579 -3.30 -4.41 -46.01
N PHE A 580 -2.51 -5.46 -46.26
CA PHE A 580 -1.07 -5.34 -46.39
C PHE A 580 -0.66 -4.52 -47.63
N LYS A 581 0.35 -3.66 -47.47
CA LYS A 581 1.00 -2.90 -48.55
C LYS A 581 2.50 -3.02 -48.37
N GLY A 582 3.20 -3.48 -49.40
CA GLY A 582 4.67 -3.55 -49.38
C GLY A 582 5.31 -2.15 -49.39
N SER A 583 6.45 -2.00 -48.72
CA SER A 583 7.20 -0.74 -48.66
C SER A 583 7.66 -0.23 -50.04
N ASN A 584 7.84 -1.16 -50.98
CA ASN A 584 8.23 -0.87 -52.36
C ASN A 584 7.07 -0.40 -53.26
N ASN A 585 5.82 -0.41 -52.78
CA ASN A 585 4.65 0.00 -53.57
C ASN A 585 4.31 1.47 -53.34
N ARG A 586 4.88 2.35 -54.17
CA ARG A 586 4.66 3.82 -54.12
C ARG A 586 3.23 4.27 -54.47
N LYS A 587 2.38 3.38 -54.99
CA LYS A 587 1.00 3.71 -55.40
C LYS A 587 -0.02 3.27 -54.34
N ASN A 588 -0.86 4.20 -53.90
CA ASN A 588 -1.96 3.94 -52.98
C ASN A 588 -2.90 2.86 -53.55
N SER A 589 -2.95 1.70 -52.86
CA SER A 589 -3.86 0.59 -53.20
C SER A 589 -4.65 0.12 -51.97
N SER A 590 -5.75 -0.62 -52.12
CA SER A 590 -6.54 -1.14 -51.00
C SER A 590 -5.91 -2.32 -50.24
N GLY A 591 -4.91 -3.00 -50.81
CA GLY A 591 -4.22 -4.13 -50.16
C GLY A 591 -5.09 -5.39 -50.00
N ILE A 592 -6.26 -5.45 -50.65
CA ILE A 592 -7.18 -6.58 -50.54
C ILE A 592 -6.92 -7.66 -51.61
N GLY A 593 -6.41 -7.27 -52.79
CA GLY A 593 -6.37 -8.14 -53.97
C GLY A 593 -5.67 -9.49 -53.72
N LEU A 594 -4.45 -9.49 -53.19
CA LEU A 594 -3.70 -10.72 -52.93
C LEU A 594 -4.33 -11.56 -51.80
N HIS A 595 -4.87 -10.91 -50.77
CA HIS A 595 -5.62 -11.59 -49.71
C HIS A 595 -6.84 -12.33 -50.27
N LEU A 596 -7.66 -11.66 -51.09
CA LEU A 596 -8.77 -12.30 -51.79
C LEU A 596 -8.30 -13.42 -52.72
N SER A 597 -7.19 -13.22 -53.43
CA SER A 597 -6.63 -14.26 -54.30
C SER A 597 -6.29 -15.52 -53.50
N ARG A 598 -5.67 -15.36 -52.32
CA ARG A 598 -5.40 -16.47 -51.42
C ARG A 598 -6.69 -17.13 -50.91
N GLN A 599 -7.66 -16.33 -50.46
CA GLN A 599 -8.94 -16.86 -49.97
C GLN A 599 -9.70 -17.63 -51.07
N PHE A 600 -9.72 -17.13 -52.31
CA PHE A 600 -10.34 -17.84 -53.44
C PHE A 600 -9.61 -19.15 -53.76
N VAL A 601 -8.27 -19.16 -53.77
CA VAL A 601 -7.50 -20.39 -53.99
C VAL A 601 -7.71 -21.39 -52.84
N GLU A 602 -7.75 -20.93 -51.59
CA GLU A 602 -8.03 -21.77 -50.41
C GLU A 602 -9.46 -22.32 -50.41
N LEU A 603 -10.46 -21.57 -50.90
CA LEU A 603 -11.82 -22.07 -51.12
C LEU A 603 -11.84 -23.24 -52.12
N HIS A 604 -10.95 -23.24 -53.12
CA HIS A 604 -10.75 -24.37 -54.03
C HIS A 604 -9.91 -25.50 -53.42
N LEU A 605 -9.61 -25.43 -52.12
CA LEU A 605 -8.70 -26.34 -51.42
C LEU A 605 -7.28 -26.36 -52.03
N GLY A 606 -6.92 -25.28 -52.73
CA GLY A 606 -5.60 -25.06 -53.28
C GLY A 606 -4.67 -24.31 -52.34
N LYS A 607 -3.45 -24.05 -52.82
CA LYS A 607 -2.44 -23.24 -52.12
C LYS A 607 -1.87 -22.21 -53.07
N ILE A 608 -1.70 -20.97 -52.63
CA ILE A 608 -0.93 -19.95 -53.34
C ILE A 608 0.34 -19.61 -52.55
N GLU A 609 1.47 -19.54 -53.24
CA GLU A 609 2.79 -19.25 -52.67
C GLU A 609 3.47 -18.13 -53.46
N VAL A 610 4.43 -17.46 -52.82
CA VAL A 610 5.23 -16.39 -53.45
C VAL A 610 6.71 -16.63 -53.20
N SER A 611 7.53 -16.35 -54.21
CA SER A 611 8.98 -16.31 -54.14
C SER A 611 9.47 -15.03 -54.82
N SER A 612 10.43 -14.33 -54.22
CA SER A 612 10.94 -13.06 -54.76
C SER A 612 12.44 -12.94 -54.52
N PHE A 613 13.20 -12.73 -55.60
CA PHE A 613 14.65 -12.53 -55.54
C PHE A 613 15.12 -11.49 -56.56
N GLN A 614 14.93 -11.77 -57.86
CA GLN A 614 15.15 -10.85 -58.98
C GLN A 614 13.88 -10.87 -59.86
N GLY A 615 12.84 -10.19 -59.38
CA GLY A 615 11.46 -10.36 -59.82
C GLY A 615 10.65 -11.23 -58.86
N THR A 616 9.36 -11.41 -59.16
CA THR A 616 8.41 -12.13 -58.30
C THR A 616 7.80 -13.32 -59.03
N GLU A 617 7.66 -14.46 -58.35
CA GLU A 617 6.91 -15.62 -58.83
C GLU A 617 5.79 -15.96 -57.84
N PHE A 618 4.55 -15.94 -58.33
CA PHE A 618 3.38 -16.42 -57.61
C PHE A 618 2.96 -17.79 -58.17
N SER A 619 2.84 -18.80 -57.30
CA SER A 619 2.55 -20.18 -57.68
C SER A 619 1.25 -20.66 -57.06
N ILE A 620 0.26 -21.01 -57.89
CA ILE A 620 -1.03 -21.57 -57.47
C ILE A 620 -0.99 -23.08 -57.66
N SER A 621 -1.25 -23.84 -56.61
CA SER A 621 -1.36 -25.29 -56.60
C SER A 621 -2.81 -25.72 -56.40
N LEU A 622 -3.38 -26.44 -57.35
CA LEU A 622 -4.76 -26.96 -57.32
C LEU A 622 -4.76 -28.50 -57.41
N TYR A 623 -5.63 -29.17 -56.66
CA TYR A 623 -5.75 -30.63 -56.73
C TYR A 623 -6.47 -31.10 -58.00
N LYS A 624 -6.02 -32.22 -58.57
CA LYS A 624 -6.68 -32.88 -59.69
C LYS A 624 -7.90 -33.70 -59.21
N GLY A 625 -8.90 -33.84 -60.07
CA GLY A 625 -10.14 -34.57 -59.78
C GLY A 625 -11.17 -33.74 -59.00
N ASN A 626 -12.27 -34.37 -58.59
CA ASN A 626 -13.44 -33.71 -57.97
C ASN A 626 -13.79 -34.22 -56.55
N LYS A 627 -13.07 -35.24 -56.04
CA LYS A 627 -13.40 -35.94 -54.78
C LYS A 627 -13.30 -35.07 -53.51
N HIS A 628 -12.77 -33.86 -53.62
CA HIS A 628 -12.57 -32.92 -52.52
C HIS A 628 -13.65 -31.82 -52.46
N PHE A 629 -14.62 -31.82 -53.39
CA PHE A 629 -15.78 -30.92 -53.37
C PHE A 629 -17.06 -31.70 -53.04
N ASN A 630 -18.00 -31.06 -52.34
CA ASN A 630 -19.32 -31.64 -52.05
C ASN A 630 -20.23 -31.55 -53.28
N GLU A 631 -21.22 -32.45 -53.41
CA GLU A 631 -22.14 -32.48 -54.56
C GLU A 631 -22.87 -31.15 -54.78
N ASP A 632 -23.20 -30.42 -53.71
CA ASP A 632 -23.87 -29.12 -53.73
C ASP A 632 -23.03 -27.97 -54.35
N GLN A 633 -21.73 -28.20 -54.56
CA GLN A 633 -20.77 -27.23 -55.10
C GLN A 633 -20.48 -27.46 -56.59
N MET A 634 -20.95 -28.57 -57.16
CA MET A 634 -20.67 -28.97 -58.54
C MET A 634 -21.76 -28.46 -59.48
N ILE A 635 -21.35 -27.76 -60.54
CA ILE A 635 -22.25 -27.34 -61.62
C ILE A 635 -21.89 -28.11 -62.90
N GLN A 636 -22.87 -28.78 -63.52
CA GLN A 636 -22.75 -29.27 -64.89
C GLN A 636 -23.11 -28.10 -65.84
N GLU A 637 -22.15 -27.63 -66.63
CA GLU A 637 -22.37 -26.47 -67.54
C GLU A 637 -23.48 -26.74 -68.57
N PRO A 638 -24.29 -25.73 -68.95
CA PRO A 638 -24.81 -25.62 -70.30
C PRO A 638 -23.71 -25.12 -71.25
N SER A 639 -23.68 -25.74 -72.42
CA SER A 639 -22.78 -25.52 -73.55
C SER A 639 -22.76 -24.08 -74.09
N VAL A 640 -21.59 -23.71 -74.60
CA VAL A 640 -21.31 -22.55 -75.46
C VAL A 640 -22.15 -22.59 -76.75
N MET A 641 -22.81 -21.46 -77.08
CA MET A 641 -23.31 -20.99 -78.39
C MET A 641 -23.57 -19.49 -78.18
N ASP A 642 -23.17 -18.51 -78.97
CA ASP A 642 -22.40 -18.41 -80.20
C ASP A 642 -21.69 -17.04 -80.16
N ALA A 643 -20.41 -16.99 -80.55
CA ALA A 643 -19.74 -15.74 -80.92
C ALA A 643 -19.05 -15.92 -82.28
N GLU A 644 -19.79 -16.47 -83.23
CA GLU A 644 -19.55 -16.31 -84.67
C GLU A 644 -20.73 -15.54 -85.26
N THR A 645 -20.82 -14.26 -84.94
CA THR A 645 -21.39 -13.26 -85.83
C THR A 645 -20.78 -11.92 -85.44
N LEU A 646 -19.71 -11.53 -86.14
CA LEU A 646 -19.34 -10.15 -86.51
C LEU A 646 -17.97 -10.20 -87.21
N ALA A 647 -17.96 -10.81 -88.39
CA ALA A 647 -17.06 -10.38 -89.45
C ALA A 647 -17.92 -9.77 -90.55
N LYS A 648 -17.96 -8.43 -90.59
CA LYS A 648 -18.03 -7.61 -91.81
C LYS A 648 -18.06 -6.12 -91.48
N GLU A 649 -17.13 -5.43 -92.12
CA GLU A 649 -17.20 -4.04 -92.61
C GLU A 649 -17.21 -2.94 -91.53
N ASP A 650 -16.40 -1.88 -91.58
CA ASP A 650 -15.34 -1.49 -92.50
C ASP A 650 -14.53 -0.37 -91.81
N VAL A 651 -13.22 -0.38 -92.06
CA VAL A 651 -12.38 0.76 -92.43
C VAL A 651 -12.71 2.12 -91.79
N PHE A 652 -11.79 2.62 -90.96
CA PHE A 652 -11.07 3.84 -91.38
C PHE A 652 -9.63 3.81 -90.87
N ASP A 653 -8.76 3.63 -91.84
CA ASP A 653 -7.33 3.85 -91.82
C ASP A 653 -6.96 5.29 -91.41
N LEU A 654 -5.75 5.38 -90.86
CA LEU A 654 -4.78 6.47 -91.01
C LEU A 654 -5.21 7.89 -90.63
N VAL A 655 -4.59 8.44 -89.58
CA VAL A 655 -3.81 9.69 -89.67
C VAL A 655 -2.67 9.54 -88.65
N GLU A 656 -1.46 9.22 -89.09
CA GLU A 656 -0.36 10.18 -89.24
C GLU A 656 -0.22 11.15 -88.06
N GLU A 657 0.97 11.16 -87.47
CA GLU A 657 1.50 12.25 -86.65
C GLU A 657 1.53 13.53 -87.51
N GLY A 658 0.37 14.17 -87.65
CA GLY A 658 0.21 15.48 -88.23
C GLY A 658 0.43 16.52 -87.15
N SER A 659 1.64 17.06 -87.10
CA SER A 659 1.88 18.45 -86.71
C SER A 659 0.83 19.38 -87.33
N PHE A 660 0.43 20.45 -86.60
CA PHE A 660 -0.29 21.68 -86.99
C PHE A 660 -1.25 22.06 -85.82
N MET A 661 -1.29 23.26 -85.27
CA MET A 661 -0.70 24.55 -85.64
C MET A 661 -0.45 25.36 -84.37
N GLN A 662 0.65 26.10 -84.39
CA GLN A 662 0.80 27.35 -83.63
C GLN A 662 -0.42 28.24 -83.88
N SER A 663 -1.18 28.55 -82.83
CA SER A 663 -1.81 29.86 -82.73
C SER A 663 -0.76 30.81 -82.18
N GLN A 664 -0.23 31.66 -83.05
CA GLN A 664 0.51 32.85 -82.65
C GLN A 664 -0.37 33.69 -81.72
N GLU A 665 0.12 33.93 -80.51
CA GLU A 665 -0.11 35.18 -79.79
C GLU A 665 1.08 35.37 -78.83
N ASN A 666 1.69 36.55 -78.90
CA ASN A 666 2.96 36.99 -78.32
C ASN A 666 3.56 36.15 -77.16
N PRO A 667 4.80 35.62 -77.29
CA PRO A 667 5.51 34.87 -76.25
C PRO A 667 6.10 35.78 -75.16
N GLY A 668 5.26 36.60 -74.53
CA GLY A 668 5.67 37.60 -73.53
C GLY A 668 5.02 37.48 -72.14
N ASP A 669 3.77 37.00 -72.02
CA ASP A 669 2.93 37.31 -70.84
C ASP A 669 2.10 36.14 -70.24
N ARG A 670 2.37 34.86 -70.56
CA ARG A 670 1.64 33.74 -69.92
C ARG A 670 2.22 33.41 -68.54
N TYR A 671 1.35 33.19 -67.55
CA TYR A 671 1.76 32.77 -66.21
C TYR A 671 2.24 31.31 -66.20
N SER A 672 3.33 31.07 -65.48
CA SER A 672 3.87 29.72 -65.28
C SER A 672 3.16 28.99 -64.14
N LEU A 673 2.73 27.74 -64.38
CA LEU A 673 2.01 26.91 -63.41
C LEU A 673 2.75 25.59 -63.19
N LEU A 674 3.02 25.25 -61.93
CA LEU A 674 3.52 23.91 -61.56
C LEU A 674 2.36 23.05 -61.05
N LEU A 675 2.06 21.97 -61.76
CA LEU A 675 1.08 20.95 -61.40
C LEU A 675 1.78 19.75 -60.78
N VAL A 676 1.45 19.43 -59.53
CA VAL A 676 1.99 18.30 -58.77
C VAL A 676 0.87 17.30 -58.49
N GLU A 677 0.84 16.18 -59.22
CA GLU A 677 -0.21 15.15 -59.16
C GLU A 677 0.39 13.79 -59.53
N ASP A 678 0.19 12.78 -58.68
CA ASP A 678 0.74 11.43 -58.88
C ASP A 678 -0.10 10.58 -59.85
N ASN A 679 -1.39 10.92 -59.99
CA ASN A 679 -2.28 10.25 -60.92
C ASN A 679 -2.08 10.74 -62.35
N SER A 680 -1.51 9.90 -63.22
CA SER A 680 -1.25 10.23 -64.62
C SER A 680 -2.49 10.67 -65.41
N ASP A 681 -3.65 10.07 -65.17
CA ASP A 681 -4.88 10.41 -65.90
C ASP A 681 -5.41 11.79 -65.48
N LEU A 682 -5.42 12.10 -64.17
CA LEU A 682 -5.82 13.42 -63.66
C LEU A 682 -4.79 14.50 -63.98
N SER A 683 -3.50 14.19 -63.87
CA SER A 683 -2.42 15.08 -64.27
C SER A 683 -2.52 15.46 -65.74
N PHE A 684 -2.73 14.47 -66.63
CA PHE A 684 -2.87 14.71 -68.07
C PHE A 684 -4.15 15.49 -68.41
N PHE A 685 -5.27 15.17 -67.76
CA PHE A 685 -6.51 15.93 -67.93
C PHE A 685 -6.33 17.41 -67.52
N LEU A 686 -5.76 17.66 -66.34
CA LEU A 686 -5.52 19.01 -65.85
C LEU A 686 -4.48 19.76 -66.68
N SER A 687 -3.37 19.12 -67.07
CA SER A 687 -2.36 19.75 -67.91
C SER A 687 -2.93 20.16 -69.27
N ASN A 688 -3.70 19.27 -69.92
CA ASN A 688 -4.29 19.55 -71.22
C ASN A 688 -5.33 20.67 -71.21
N LYS A 689 -6.05 20.83 -70.10
CA LYS A 689 -7.04 21.90 -69.96
C LYS A 689 -6.41 23.21 -69.47
N LEU A 690 -5.35 23.16 -68.66
CA LEU A 690 -4.68 24.37 -68.13
C LEU A 690 -3.64 24.94 -69.10
N GLN A 691 -3.05 24.14 -70.00
CA GLN A 691 -2.08 24.60 -71.01
C GLN A 691 -2.67 25.63 -71.99
N THR A 692 -3.99 25.74 -72.07
CA THR A 692 -4.65 26.76 -72.89
C THR A 692 -4.46 28.18 -72.33
N GLU A 693 -4.28 28.32 -71.02
CA GLU A 693 -4.15 29.60 -70.31
C GLU A 693 -2.81 29.80 -69.59
N PHE A 694 -2.08 28.71 -69.30
CA PHE A 694 -0.85 28.71 -68.50
C PHE A 694 0.29 27.94 -69.16
N ASP A 695 1.53 28.29 -68.84
CA ASP A 695 2.70 27.46 -69.18
C ASP A 695 2.86 26.39 -68.08
N VAL A 696 2.36 25.18 -68.34
CA VAL A 696 2.22 24.11 -67.35
C VAL A 696 3.46 23.22 -67.28
N MET A 697 4.07 23.16 -66.10
CA MET A 697 5.09 22.18 -65.73
C MET A 697 4.45 21.09 -64.86
N VAL A 698 4.78 19.82 -65.11
CA VAL A 698 4.20 18.67 -64.38
C VAL A 698 5.24 18.00 -63.50
N SER A 699 4.84 17.59 -62.30
CA SER A 699 5.63 16.81 -61.35
C SER A 699 4.75 15.73 -60.71
N ASP A 700 5.33 14.58 -60.39
CA ASP A 700 4.68 13.50 -59.62
C ASP A 700 4.86 13.65 -58.10
N GLY A 701 5.47 14.76 -57.65
CA GLY A 701 5.75 15.05 -56.25
C GLY A 701 7.21 14.81 -55.84
N THR A 702 7.97 13.99 -56.57
CA THR A 702 9.36 13.64 -56.22
C THR A 702 10.33 14.79 -56.48
N ASP A 703 10.16 15.49 -57.61
CA ASP A 703 11.01 16.60 -58.06
C ASP A 703 10.32 17.98 -57.91
N ALA A 704 9.18 18.04 -57.22
CA ALA A 704 8.34 19.24 -57.12
C ALA A 704 9.06 20.43 -56.45
N ILE A 705 9.83 20.16 -55.38
CA ILE A 705 10.57 21.19 -54.65
C ILE A 705 11.70 21.76 -55.52
N ASP A 706 12.45 20.88 -56.19
CA ASP A 706 13.57 21.27 -57.03
C ASP A 706 13.10 22.10 -58.24
N LYS A 707 12.00 21.68 -58.90
CA LYS A 707 11.37 22.45 -59.98
C LYS A 707 10.85 23.81 -59.52
N ALA A 708 10.21 23.88 -58.35
CA ALA A 708 9.71 25.14 -57.81
C ALA A 708 10.85 26.12 -57.49
N ILE A 709 11.99 25.62 -57.01
CA ILE A 709 13.18 26.41 -56.70
C ILE A 709 13.94 26.82 -57.96
N SER A 710 14.06 25.93 -58.95
CA SER A 710 14.77 26.22 -60.19
C SER A 710 13.99 27.22 -61.02
N GLU A 711 12.72 26.93 -61.33
CA GLU A 711 11.93 27.70 -62.30
C GLU A 711 11.15 28.88 -61.71
N ILE A 712 10.86 28.87 -60.40
CA ILE A 712 10.05 29.90 -59.71
C ILE A 712 8.72 30.13 -60.44
N PRO A 713 7.80 29.16 -60.43
CA PRO A 713 6.50 29.30 -61.09
C PRO A 713 5.68 30.44 -60.47
N ASP A 714 4.73 30.99 -61.24
CA ASP A 714 3.82 32.03 -60.76
C ASP A 714 2.72 31.47 -59.85
N ILE A 715 2.37 30.18 -59.99
CA ILE A 715 1.40 29.48 -59.12
C ILE A 715 1.67 27.97 -59.09
N ILE A 716 1.32 27.31 -57.98
CA ILE A 716 1.47 25.86 -57.80
C ILE A 716 0.11 25.24 -57.48
N VAL A 717 -0.23 24.13 -58.13
CA VAL A 717 -1.34 23.25 -57.79
C VAL A 717 -0.75 21.92 -57.34
N CYS A 718 -1.05 21.47 -56.12
CA CYS A 718 -0.38 20.31 -55.53
C CYS A 718 -1.36 19.36 -54.84
N ASP A 719 -1.29 18.07 -55.12
CA ASP A 719 -2.03 17.06 -54.36
C ASP A 719 -1.43 16.85 -52.96
N VAL A 720 -2.27 16.52 -51.99
CA VAL A 720 -1.87 16.25 -50.60
C VAL A 720 -1.28 14.84 -50.47
N ASN A 721 -1.89 13.85 -51.12
CA ASN A 721 -1.55 12.44 -50.93
C ASN A 721 -0.50 11.95 -51.93
N LEU A 722 0.72 12.49 -51.85
CA LEU A 722 1.84 12.14 -52.72
C LEU A 722 2.71 11.01 -52.13
N PRO A 723 3.47 10.27 -52.96
CA PRO A 723 4.18 9.06 -52.53
C PRO A 723 5.35 9.26 -51.54
N GLU A 724 6.11 10.36 -51.67
CA GLU A 724 7.34 10.58 -50.89
C GLU A 724 7.19 11.67 -49.82
N LYS A 725 6.76 12.86 -50.21
CA LYS A 725 6.50 14.00 -49.30
C LYS A 725 5.05 14.39 -49.42
N ASN A 726 4.37 14.55 -48.29
CA ASN A 726 2.99 15.00 -48.30
C ASN A 726 2.92 16.42 -48.89
N GLY A 727 1.87 16.77 -49.65
CA GLY A 727 1.68 18.11 -50.20
C GLY A 727 1.70 19.23 -49.14
N PHE A 728 1.31 18.93 -47.89
CA PHE A 728 1.48 19.86 -46.76
C PHE A 728 2.96 20.14 -46.44
N GLU A 729 3.80 19.11 -46.46
CA GLU A 729 5.24 19.23 -46.21
C GLU A 729 5.94 19.97 -47.35
N ILE A 730 5.55 19.68 -48.60
CA ILE A 730 6.05 20.40 -49.78
C ILE A 730 5.69 21.88 -49.67
N CYS A 731 4.44 22.21 -49.35
CA CYS A 731 4.00 23.58 -49.13
C CYS A 731 4.79 24.27 -48.01
N GLU A 732 4.96 23.60 -46.87
CA GLU A 732 5.70 24.16 -45.73
C GLU A 732 7.17 24.46 -46.08
N ILE A 733 7.84 23.55 -46.81
CA ILE A 733 9.22 23.74 -47.28
C ILE A 733 9.30 24.95 -48.22
N LEU A 734 8.40 25.04 -49.21
CA LEU A 734 8.39 26.14 -50.16
C LEU A 734 8.05 27.48 -49.50
N LYS A 735 7.14 27.50 -48.53
CA LYS A 735 6.79 28.72 -47.78
C LYS A 735 7.89 29.19 -46.82
N LYS A 736 8.81 28.31 -46.43
CA LYS A 736 10.00 28.64 -45.60
C LYS A 736 11.22 29.07 -46.42
N ASP A 737 11.27 28.78 -47.72
CA ASP A 737 12.38 29.16 -48.58
C ASP A 737 12.18 30.56 -49.16
N LEU A 738 13.18 31.43 -48.97
CA LEU A 738 13.15 32.81 -49.45
C LEU A 738 12.87 32.91 -50.95
N ARG A 739 13.28 31.95 -51.77
CA ARG A 739 13.11 32.01 -53.23
C ARG A 739 11.66 31.75 -53.65
N THR A 740 10.95 30.88 -52.94
CA THR A 740 9.65 30.35 -53.35
C THR A 740 8.49 30.76 -52.44
N SER A 741 8.75 31.37 -51.27
CA SER A 741 7.74 31.70 -50.26
C SER A 741 6.55 32.53 -50.79
N HIS A 742 6.84 33.44 -51.70
CA HIS A 742 5.88 34.32 -52.32
C HIS A 742 4.94 33.63 -53.33
N ILE A 743 5.23 32.40 -53.77
CA ILE A 743 4.44 31.72 -54.81
C ILE A 743 3.12 31.23 -54.19
N PRO A 744 1.95 31.54 -54.77
CA PRO A 744 0.66 31.02 -54.31
C PRO A 744 0.55 29.51 -54.55
N VAL A 745 0.04 28.78 -53.55
CA VAL A 745 -0.15 27.32 -53.60
C VAL A 745 -1.61 26.97 -53.39
N ILE A 746 -2.18 26.17 -54.30
CA ILE A 746 -3.48 25.51 -54.16
C ILE A 746 -3.25 24.03 -53.84
N LEU A 747 -3.80 23.56 -52.72
CA LEU A 747 -3.78 22.13 -52.37
C LEU A 747 -5.06 21.41 -52.83
N LEU A 748 -4.90 20.31 -53.55
CA LEU A 748 -5.96 19.35 -53.88
C LEU A 748 -5.90 18.17 -52.89
N THR A 749 -7.04 17.63 -52.47
CA THR A 749 -7.08 16.75 -51.29
C THR A 749 -8.31 15.86 -51.21
N ALA A 750 -8.16 14.63 -50.73
CA ALA A 750 -9.27 13.76 -50.40
C ALA A 750 -9.78 13.93 -48.95
N LEU A 751 -9.10 14.70 -48.10
CA LEU A 751 -9.41 14.79 -46.66
C LEU A 751 -10.47 15.87 -46.40
N ASN A 752 -11.54 15.52 -45.67
CA ASN A 752 -12.65 16.42 -45.33
C ASN A 752 -12.76 16.69 -43.82
N ASN A 753 -11.77 16.28 -43.02
CA ASN A 753 -11.81 16.42 -41.57
C ASN A 753 -11.28 17.80 -41.10
N LYS A 754 -11.74 18.26 -39.94
CA LYS A 754 -11.38 19.58 -39.39
C LYS A 754 -9.90 19.71 -39.03
N GLU A 755 -9.24 18.62 -38.64
CA GLU A 755 -7.83 18.63 -38.22
C GLU A 755 -6.87 18.79 -39.40
N SER A 756 -7.09 18.08 -40.51
CA SER A 756 -6.30 18.26 -41.74
C SER A 756 -6.50 19.65 -42.36
N TYR A 757 -7.69 20.25 -42.21
CA TYR A 757 -7.93 21.65 -42.57
C TYR A 757 -7.12 22.62 -41.70
N LEU A 758 -7.05 22.36 -40.39
CA LEU A 758 -6.25 23.14 -39.43
C LEU A 758 -4.74 23.00 -39.68
N GLN A 759 -4.28 21.82 -40.11
CA GLN A 759 -2.90 21.56 -40.51
C GLN A 759 -2.54 22.29 -41.81
N GLY A 760 -3.44 22.31 -42.80
CA GLY A 760 -3.27 23.09 -44.03
C GLY A 760 -3.18 24.60 -43.80
N LEU A 761 -4.00 25.15 -42.89
CA LEU A 761 -3.89 26.57 -42.50
C LEU A 761 -2.54 26.90 -41.83
N LYS A 762 -1.95 25.95 -41.09
CA LYS A 762 -0.64 26.12 -40.45
C LYS A 762 0.54 26.03 -41.44
N SER A 763 0.39 25.33 -42.57
CA SER A 763 1.46 25.14 -43.57
C SER A 763 1.62 26.32 -44.54
N GLY A 764 0.78 27.36 -44.42
CA GLY A 764 0.88 28.59 -45.21
C GLY A 764 0.26 28.50 -46.62
N VAL A 765 -0.63 27.55 -46.87
CA VAL A 765 -1.32 27.39 -48.16
C VAL A 765 -2.29 28.55 -48.43
N ASP A 766 -2.38 28.98 -49.70
CA ASP A 766 -3.25 30.08 -50.11
C ASP A 766 -4.70 29.63 -50.34
N LEU A 767 -4.91 28.41 -50.85
CA LEU A 767 -6.23 27.82 -51.01
C LEU A 767 -6.21 26.30 -50.92
N TYR A 768 -7.31 25.72 -50.43
CA TYR A 768 -7.52 24.28 -50.35
C TYR A 768 -8.81 23.88 -51.08
N LEU A 769 -8.76 22.87 -51.94
CA LEU A 769 -9.90 22.35 -52.70
C LEU A 769 -10.05 20.83 -52.51
N THR A 770 -11.22 20.41 -52.01
CA THR A 770 -11.55 19.00 -51.78
C THR A 770 -11.89 18.26 -53.07
N LYS A 771 -11.29 17.08 -53.29
CA LYS A 771 -11.67 16.08 -54.30
C LYS A 771 -12.95 15.35 -53.84
N PRO A 772 -14.00 15.23 -54.69
CA PRO A 772 -14.07 15.75 -56.06
C PRO A 772 -14.25 17.28 -56.08
N PHE A 773 -13.44 17.95 -56.90
CA PHE A 773 -13.50 19.40 -57.12
C PHE A 773 -14.10 19.69 -58.50
N SER A 774 -14.70 20.87 -58.63
CA SER A 774 -15.21 21.37 -59.92
C SER A 774 -14.09 22.08 -60.68
N TYR A 775 -13.93 21.78 -61.96
CA TYR A 775 -12.88 22.38 -62.79
C TYR A 775 -13.04 23.90 -62.94
N PRO A 776 -14.25 24.45 -63.19
CA PRO A 776 -14.51 25.89 -63.13
C PRO A 776 -14.10 26.58 -61.83
N ILE A 777 -14.28 25.89 -60.68
CA ILE A 777 -13.88 26.44 -59.37
C ILE A 777 -12.36 26.51 -59.26
N LEU A 778 -11.65 25.48 -59.71
CA LEU A 778 -10.19 25.47 -59.76
C LEU A 778 -9.64 26.61 -60.64
N THR A 779 -10.15 26.77 -61.87
CA THR A 779 -9.67 27.80 -62.78
C THR A 779 -9.96 29.21 -62.28
N GLN A 780 -11.15 29.45 -61.71
CA GLN A 780 -11.48 30.76 -61.13
C GLN A 780 -10.58 31.08 -59.91
N SER A 781 -10.24 30.07 -59.13
CA SER A 781 -9.33 30.20 -57.98
C SER A 781 -7.91 30.57 -58.41
N LEU A 782 -7.38 29.92 -59.44
CA LEU A 782 -6.09 30.26 -60.05
C LEU A 782 -6.06 31.73 -60.51
N ARG A 783 -7.09 32.17 -61.25
CA ARG A 783 -7.22 33.56 -61.70
C ARG A 783 -7.29 34.55 -60.54
N SER A 784 -8.03 34.22 -59.48
CA SER A 784 -8.16 35.09 -58.31
C SER A 784 -6.83 35.26 -57.56
N LEU A 785 -6.07 34.18 -57.40
CA LEU A 785 -4.78 34.24 -56.70
C LEU A 785 -3.74 35.03 -57.51
N LEU A 786 -3.69 34.83 -58.83
CA LEU A 786 -2.83 35.61 -59.72
C LEU A 786 -3.22 37.08 -59.78
N TYR A 787 -4.52 37.38 -59.85
CA TYR A 787 -5.01 38.77 -59.80
C TYR A 787 -4.62 39.47 -58.49
N ASN A 788 -4.78 38.80 -57.35
CA ASN A 788 -4.36 39.33 -56.06
C ASN A 788 -2.86 39.60 -56.01
N ARG A 789 -2.06 38.72 -56.62
CA ARG A 789 -0.61 38.87 -56.74
C ARG A 789 -0.22 40.07 -57.61
N GLU A 790 -0.88 40.29 -58.75
CA GLU A 790 -0.65 41.48 -59.58
C GLU A 790 -1.03 42.78 -58.86
N LYS A 791 -2.14 42.78 -58.13
CA LYS A 791 -2.55 43.93 -57.33
C LYS A 791 -1.51 44.28 -56.26
N LEU A 792 -0.91 43.26 -55.63
CA LEU A 792 0.20 43.43 -54.69
C LEU A 792 1.45 43.98 -55.39
N ARG A 793 1.85 43.42 -56.55
CA ARG A 793 2.96 43.93 -57.37
C ARG A 793 2.79 45.42 -57.67
N TYR A 794 1.64 45.82 -58.19
CA TYR A 794 1.32 47.21 -58.52
C TYR A 794 1.44 48.17 -57.31
N TYR A 795 0.90 47.76 -56.15
CA TYR A 795 0.96 48.56 -54.93
C TYR A 795 2.40 48.83 -54.47
N TYR A 796 3.29 47.84 -54.53
CA TYR A 796 4.67 47.97 -54.08
C TYR A 796 5.56 48.73 -55.05
N THR A 797 5.42 48.50 -56.36
CA THR A 797 6.19 49.21 -57.39
C THR A 797 5.94 50.72 -57.33
N ASN A 798 4.73 51.15 -56.95
CA ASN A 798 4.37 52.56 -56.85
C ASN A 798 4.68 53.20 -55.48
N ASN A 799 5.03 52.41 -54.44
CA ASN A 799 5.23 52.90 -53.08
C ASN A 799 6.61 52.57 -52.49
N ILE A 800 7.63 52.31 -53.31
CA ILE A 800 9.00 51.86 -52.94
C ILE A 800 9.58 52.63 -51.73
N GLY A 801 9.33 53.93 -51.61
CA GLY A 801 9.83 54.78 -50.51
C GLY A 801 9.00 54.80 -49.21
N ARG A 802 7.78 54.24 -49.18
CA ARG A 802 6.82 54.31 -48.04
C ARG A 802 6.53 52.96 -47.38
N ILE A 803 7.24 51.89 -47.74
CA ILE A 803 6.94 50.50 -47.33
C ILE A 803 7.10 50.25 -45.81
N VAL A 804 7.58 51.23 -45.03
CA VAL A 804 8.04 51.02 -43.65
C VAL A 804 6.91 50.68 -42.65
N ASP A 805 5.63 51.04 -42.88
CA ASP A 805 4.59 50.90 -41.83
C ASP A 805 3.24 50.32 -42.29
N SER A 806 3.20 49.21 -43.03
CA SER A 806 1.93 48.48 -43.23
C SER A 806 1.99 47.01 -42.80
N LYS A 807 1.15 46.64 -41.83
CA LYS A 807 0.93 45.27 -41.30
C LYS A 807 0.13 44.38 -42.26
N SER A 808 0.40 44.42 -43.57
CA SER A 808 -0.43 43.71 -44.55
C SER A 808 0.29 42.62 -45.36
N PHE A 809 1.51 42.22 -44.98
CA PHE A 809 2.27 41.20 -45.70
C PHE A 809 2.83 40.12 -44.77
N GLY A 810 3.00 38.90 -45.33
CA GLY A 810 3.69 37.79 -44.68
C GLY A 810 5.05 38.22 -44.11
N SER A 811 5.39 37.69 -42.93
CA SER A 811 6.58 38.12 -42.18
C SER A 811 7.88 37.94 -42.97
N MET A 812 7.95 36.95 -43.87
CA MET A 812 9.18 36.59 -44.59
C MET A 812 9.50 37.53 -45.76
N GLU A 813 8.51 37.90 -46.57
CA GLU A 813 8.75 38.83 -47.68
C GLU A 813 8.99 40.25 -47.16
N GLN A 814 8.28 40.68 -46.12
CA GLN A 814 8.56 41.97 -45.48
C GLN A 814 9.98 41.99 -44.89
N THR A 815 10.41 40.90 -44.28
CA THR A 815 11.80 40.74 -43.81
C THR A 815 12.80 40.80 -44.97
N PHE A 816 12.49 40.16 -46.10
CA PHE A 816 13.34 40.20 -47.30
C PHE A 816 13.44 41.62 -47.86
N VAL A 817 12.32 42.33 -48.04
CA VAL A 817 12.30 43.70 -48.56
C VAL A 817 13.00 44.67 -47.61
N ASN A 818 12.82 44.51 -46.30
CA ASN A 818 13.52 45.31 -45.30
C ASN A 818 15.03 45.08 -45.36
N LYS A 819 15.48 43.81 -45.41
CA LYS A 819 16.89 43.46 -45.51
C LYS A 819 17.49 43.96 -46.83
N LEU A 820 16.79 43.79 -47.95
CA LEU A 820 17.15 44.29 -49.27
C LEU A 820 17.33 45.82 -49.25
N ASN A 821 16.32 46.55 -48.78
CA ASN A 821 16.35 48.01 -48.70
C ASN A 821 17.42 48.50 -47.73
N GLN A 822 17.66 47.80 -46.62
CA GLN A 822 18.71 48.12 -45.66
C GLN A 822 20.09 47.95 -46.29
N ILE A 823 20.36 46.83 -46.97
CA ILE A 823 21.65 46.60 -47.64
C ILE A 823 21.91 47.68 -48.71
N ILE A 824 20.89 48.03 -49.50
CA ILE A 824 20.99 49.09 -50.51
C ILE A 824 21.25 50.45 -49.86
N LYS A 825 20.54 50.78 -48.76
CA LYS A 825 20.72 52.05 -48.03
C LYS A 825 22.09 52.16 -47.35
N THR A 826 22.61 51.07 -46.79
CA THR A 826 23.95 51.06 -46.14
C THR A 826 25.08 51.25 -47.16
N ASN A 827 24.87 50.87 -48.42
CA ASN A 827 25.86 51.00 -49.50
C ASN A 827 25.47 52.09 -50.52
N ILE A 828 24.67 53.08 -50.11
CA ILE A 828 24.03 54.02 -51.03
C ILE A 828 25.03 54.98 -51.68
N ASP A 829 26.11 55.30 -50.99
CA ASP A 829 27.19 56.22 -51.40
C ASP A 829 28.28 55.54 -52.25
N ASN A 830 28.24 54.21 -52.39
CA ASN A 830 29.23 53.45 -53.14
C ASN A 830 28.86 53.31 -54.64
N PRO A 831 29.58 53.96 -55.57
CA PRO A 831 29.29 53.90 -57.00
C PRO A 831 29.54 52.52 -57.64
N ASP A 832 30.42 51.70 -57.04
CA ASP A 832 30.77 50.36 -57.54
C ASP A 832 29.85 49.25 -57.02
N PHE A 833 28.84 49.60 -56.21
CA PHE A 833 27.89 48.62 -55.68
C PHE A 833 27.03 48.01 -56.81
N SER A 834 27.33 46.75 -57.14
CA SER A 834 26.74 46.00 -58.25
C SER A 834 25.65 45.04 -57.80
N VAL A 835 24.93 44.44 -58.77
CA VAL A 835 23.91 43.43 -58.47
C VAL A 835 24.56 42.15 -57.91
N GLU A 836 25.79 41.86 -58.29
CA GLU A 836 26.61 40.77 -57.76
C GLU A 836 26.84 40.94 -56.26
N ASN A 837 27.26 42.14 -55.82
CA ASN A 837 27.47 42.42 -54.39
C ASN A 837 26.17 42.29 -53.59
N LEU A 838 25.05 42.71 -54.17
CA LEU A 838 23.73 42.59 -53.53
C LEU A 838 23.30 41.12 -53.41
N ALA A 839 23.56 40.31 -54.43
CA ALA A 839 23.26 38.88 -54.44
C ALA A 839 24.07 38.11 -53.38
N ASP A 840 25.38 38.41 -53.28
CA ASP A 840 26.28 37.82 -52.30
C ASP A 840 25.86 38.17 -50.86
N LEU A 841 25.54 39.44 -50.57
CA LEU A 841 25.09 39.87 -49.25
C LEU A 841 23.72 39.28 -48.84
N LEU A 842 22.91 38.86 -49.82
CA LEU A 842 21.65 38.18 -49.61
C LEU A 842 21.77 36.65 -49.58
N ASN A 843 22.97 36.09 -49.81
CA ASN A 843 23.24 34.65 -49.94
C ASN A 843 22.36 33.96 -51.00
N ILE A 844 22.09 34.63 -52.13
CA ILE A 844 21.36 34.05 -53.25
C ILE A 844 22.11 34.28 -54.55
N SER A 845 21.98 33.38 -55.53
CA SER A 845 22.65 33.58 -56.82
C SER A 845 22.07 34.79 -57.55
N ARG A 846 22.91 35.45 -58.38
CA ARG A 846 22.49 36.60 -59.20
C ARG A 846 21.19 36.29 -59.96
N ILE A 847 21.13 35.16 -60.65
CA ILE A 847 19.95 34.75 -61.45
C ILE A 847 18.70 34.64 -60.57
N GLN A 848 18.82 34.09 -59.36
CA GLN A 848 17.71 33.93 -58.42
C GLN A 848 17.25 35.27 -57.83
N LEU A 849 18.17 36.20 -57.57
CA LEU A 849 17.81 37.58 -57.18
C LEU A 849 17.02 38.29 -58.28
N TYR A 850 17.47 38.18 -59.54
CA TYR A 850 16.75 38.75 -60.69
C TYR A 850 15.34 38.16 -60.83
N ARG A 851 15.21 36.83 -60.78
CA ARG A 851 13.91 36.15 -60.85
C ARG A 851 13.00 36.58 -59.71
N LYS A 852 13.51 36.63 -58.47
CA LYS A 852 12.74 37.03 -57.29
C LYS A 852 12.28 38.49 -57.33
N ILE A 853 13.15 39.44 -57.68
CA ILE A 853 12.79 40.86 -57.77
C ILE A 853 11.81 41.10 -58.93
N LYS A 854 12.02 40.44 -60.08
CA LYS A 854 11.07 40.47 -61.19
C LYS A 854 9.71 39.90 -60.76
N ALA A 855 9.70 38.77 -60.05
CA ALA A 855 8.48 38.13 -59.58
C ALA A 855 7.75 38.91 -58.47
N MET A 856 8.45 39.72 -57.67
CA MET A 856 7.83 40.51 -56.59
C MET A 856 7.42 41.93 -57.01
N PHE A 857 8.18 42.58 -57.89
CA PHE A 857 8.04 44.02 -58.18
C PHE A 857 7.94 44.35 -59.67
N ASN A 858 8.09 43.36 -60.56
CA ASN A 858 8.11 43.54 -62.01
C ASN A 858 9.10 44.61 -62.51
N VAL A 859 10.24 44.77 -61.82
CA VAL A 859 11.32 45.68 -62.20
C VAL A 859 12.65 44.93 -62.23
N ASN A 860 13.63 45.48 -62.95
CA ASN A 860 15.00 45.00 -62.90
C ASN A 860 15.65 45.37 -61.54
N VAL A 861 16.54 44.51 -61.03
CA VAL A 861 17.31 44.74 -59.79
C VAL A 861 18.09 46.05 -59.86
N SER A 862 18.73 46.35 -61.00
CA SER A 862 19.48 47.60 -61.17
C SER A 862 18.57 48.83 -61.10
N ASP A 863 17.37 48.76 -61.70
CA ASP A 863 16.39 49.84 -61.64
C ASP A 863 15.85 50.02 -60.22
N TYR A 864 15.69 48.92 -59.48
CA TYR A 864 15.28 48.96 -58.07
C TYR A 864 16.30 49.68 -57.19
N ILE A 865 17.60 49.38 -57.35
CA ILE A 865 18.70 50.08 -56.65
C ILE A 865 18.70 51.58 -57.01
N ASN A 866 18.60 51.89 -58.30
CA ASN A 866 18.58 53.28 -58.78
C ASN A 866 17.36 54.05 -58.23
N ASN A 867 16.18 53.42 -58.19
CA ASN A 867 14.99 54.04 -57.62
C ASN A 867 15.19 54.41 -56.13
N ILE A 868 15.83 53.55 -55.34
CA ILE A 868 16.14 53.85 -53.93
C ILE A 868 17.16 54.99 -53.82
N ARG A 869 18.22 54.98 -54.64
CA ARG A 869 19.21 56.08 -54.69
C ARG A 869 18.55 57.43 -55.02
N LEU A 870 17.63 57.44 -55.98
CA LEU A 870 16.89 58.63 -56.40
C LEU A 870 15.94 59.15 -55.31
N GLU A 871 15.23 58.27 -54.61
CA GLU A 871 14.38 58.65 -53.47
C GLU A 871 15.22 59.23 -52.32
N GLN A 872 16.40 58.66 -52.03
CA GLN A 872 17.30 59.24 -51.03
C GLN A 872 17.85 60.60 -51.48
N ALA A 873 18.24 60.72 -52.76
CA ALA A 873 18.71 61.98 -53.32
C ALA A 873 17.63 63.07 -53.25
N LYS A 874 16.37 62.71 -53.49
CA LYS A 874 15.20 63.58 -53.33
C LYS A 874 15.08 64.12 -51.91
N SER A 875 15.26 63.27 -50.90
CA SER A 875 15.28 63.69 -49.49
C SER A 875 16.48 64.60 -49.17
N MET A 876 17.67 64.30 -49.71
CA MET A 876 18.87 65.14 -49.51
C MET A 876 18.79 66.51 -50.19
N LEU A 877 18.06 66.62 -51.31
CA LEU A 877 17.84 67.88 -52.03
C LEU A 877 17.03 68.91 -51.20
N GLN A 878 16.32 68.45 -50.16
CA GLN A 878 15.60 69.32 -49.22
C GLN A 878 16.53 69.99 -48.18
N ASN A 879 17.79 69.56 -48.09
CA ASN A 879 18.76 70.12 -47.13
C ASN A 879 19.58 71.26 -47.79
N PRO A 880 19.58 72.48 -47.25
CA PRO A 880 20.21 73.64 -47.89
C PRO A 880 21.74 73.54 -48.03
N GLY A 881 22.41 72.73 -47.20
CA GLY A 881 23.88 72.69 -47.09
C GLY A 881 24.66 71.85 -48.12
N LEU A 882 24.01 71.16 -49.07
CA LEU A 882 24.69 70.27 -50.03
C LEU A 882 24.45 70.70 -51.50
N THR A 883 25.49 70.71 -52.32
CA THR A 883 25.39 70.94 -53.77
C THR A 883 24.82 69.71 -54.50
N ILE A 884 24.29 69.90 -55.71
CA ILE A 884 23.73 68.79 -56.50
C ILE A 884 24.81 67.76 -56.87
N SER A 885 26.03 68.20 -57.15
CA SER A 885 27.16 67.31 -57.40
C SER A 885 27.51 66.48 -56.16
N GLU A 886 27.53 67.08 -54.97
CA GLU A 886 27.75 66.35 -53.72
C GLU A 886 26.62 65.36 -53.42
N ILE A 887 25.36 65.71 -53.70
CA ILE A 887 24.22 64.80 -53.52
C ILE A 887 24.32 63.62 -54.50
N ALA A 888 24.70 63.85 -55.75
CA ALA A 888 24.90 62.78 -56.73
C ALA A 888 25.97 61.78 -56.27
N TYR A 889 27.11 62.25 -55.78
CA TYR A 889 28.16 61.37 -55.26
C TYR A 889 27.78 60.69 -53.94
N LYS A 890 27.14 61.41 -53.00
CA LYS A 890 26.64 60.83 -51.72
C LYS A 890 25.53 59.80 -51.90
N THR A 891 24.92 59.75 -53.07
CA THR A 891 23.90 58.74 -53.43
C THR A 891 24.42 57.73 -54.46
N GLY A 892 25.74 57.65 -54.62
CA GLY A 892 26.41 56.57 -55.35
C GLY A 892 26.30 56.66 -56.87
N PHE A 893 26.01 57.84 -57.44
CA PHE A 893 26.06 58.04 -58.88
C PHE A 893 27.49 58.38 -59.33
N SER A 894 27.95 57.72 -60.40
CA SER A 894 29.30 57.91 -60.96
C SER A 894 29.51 59.29 -61.61
N SER A 895 28.44 59.96 -62.05
CA SER A 895 28.51 61.34 -62.54
C SER A 895 27.25 62.17 -62.20
N PRO A 896 27.39 63.47 -61.87
CA PRO A 896 26.28 64.39 -61.66
C PRO A 896 25.35 64.58 -62.87
N ASN A 897 25.89 64.47 -64.09
CA ASN A 897 25.12 64.57 -65.34
C ASN A 897 24.19 63.36 -65.51
N TYR A 898 24.69 62.16 -65.23
CA TYR A 898 23.88 60.94 -65.25
C TYR A 898 22.80 60.99 -64.18
N PHE A 899 23.14 61.36 -62.95
CA PHE A 899 22.17 61.57 -61.87
C PHE A 899 21.03 62.52 -62.28
N SER A 900 21.37 63.68 -62.86
CA SER A 900 20.37 64.68 -63.26
C SER A 900 19.41 64.17 -64.34
N THR A 901 19.91 63.34 -65.27
CA THR A 901 19.11 62.73 -66.34
C THR A 901 18.14 61.70 -65.78
N VAL A 902 18.62 60.77 -64.95
CA VAL A 902 17.78 59.72 -64.37
C VAL A 902 16.78 60.31 -63.36
N PHE A 903 17.18 61.31 -62.57
CA PHE A 903 16.28 62.02 -61.66
C PHE A 903 15.14 62.73 -62.40
N LYS A 904 15.44 63.43 -63.50
CA LYS A 904 14.43 64.07 -64.35
C LYS A 904 13.48 63.04 -64.97
N ASN A 905 14.00 61.92 -65.45
CA ASN A 905 13.18 60.85 -66.03
C ASN A 905 12.23 60.24 -64.99
N LYS A 906 12.65 60.14 -63.72
CA LYS A 906 11.85 59.55 -62.64
C LYS A 906 10.81 60.53 -62.06
N PHE A 907 11.19 61.78 -61.81
CA PHE A 907 10.36 62.76 -61.10
C PHE A 907 9.78 63.87 -61.99
N GLY A 908 10.03 63.85 -63.30
CA GLY A 908 9.53 64.82 -64.28
C GLY A 908 10.24 66.18 -64.29
N VAL A 909 10.97 66.53 -63.22
CA VAL A 909 11.70 67.80 -63.06
C VAL A 909 13.18 67.58 -62.77
N SER A 910 14.05 68.52 -63.16
CA SER A 910 15.49 68.40 -62.88
C SER A 910 15.79 68.63 -61.39
N PRO A 911 16.90 68.05 -60.84
CA PRO A 911 17.27 68.24 -59.43
C PRO A 911 17.43 69.71 -59.02
N ASN A 912 17.92 70.55 -59.94
CA ASN A 912 18.07 72.01 -59.73
C ASN A 912 16.72 72.71 -59.54
N VAL A 913 15.73 72.37 -60.37
CA VAL A 913 14.37 72.92 -60.27
C VAL A 913 13.70 72.41 -59.00
N PHE A 914 13.86 71.12 -58.69
CA PHE A 914 13.31 70.52 -57.48
C PHE A 914 13.85 71.18 -56.19
N LYS A 915 15.17 71.47 -56.14
CA LYS A 915 15.80 72.15 -55.00
C LYS A 915 15.33 73.61 -54.83
N LYS A 916 15.20 74.37 -55.93
CA LYS A 916 14.72 75.75 -55.90
C LYS A 916 13.27 75.86 -55.43
N GLY A 917 12.38 74.96 -55.89
CA GLY A 917 10.98 74.93 -55.47
C GLY A 917 10.80 74.80 -53.96
N PHE A 918 11.64 74.02 -53.28
CA PHE A 918 11.64 73.89 -51.81
C PHE A 918 12.24 75.10 -51.06
N SER A 919 13.08 75.90 -51.74
CA SER A 919 13.75 77.08 -51.17
C SER A 919 12.82 78.31 -51.15
N GLU A 920 11.88 78.39 -52.09
CA GLU A 920 10.90 79.48 -52.23
C GLU A 920 9.64 79.27 -51.36
N GLU A 921 9.33 78.04 -50.91
CA GLU A 921 8.22 77.76 -49.99
C GLU A 921 8.56 77.92 -48.50
N ASN A 922 9.85 78.02 -48.13
CA ASN A 922 10.32 78.09 -46.74
C ASN A 922 11.05 79.40 -46.38
N ASN A 923 10.89 80.46 -47.20
CA ASN A 923 11.38 81.82 -46.93
C ASN A 923 10.24 82.83 -46.96
#